data_AF-A0A3N5Z4Y4-F1
#
_entry.id   AF-A0A3N5Z4Y4-F1
#
_cell.length_a   1.000
_cell.length_b   1.000
_cell.length_c   1.000
_cell.angle_alpha   90.00
_cell.angle_beta   90.00
_cell.angle_gamma   90.00
#
_symmetry.space_group_name_H-M   'P 1'
#
loop_
_entity.id
_entity.type
_entity.pdbx_description
1 polymer ?
#
loop_
_entity_poly.entity_id
_entity_poly.type
_entity_poly.pdbx_seq_one_letter_code
_entity_poly.pdbx_strand_id
1 'polypeptide(L)'
;MDRTGTEVLLRFPPTSRSLGMLLTLSYPLVAGAPASHAQCFVRPVVTHRLQAPRAGRGDHAASRSARFPPGKAEASPCAVTHSRMSGPGAPPWRLMASTTAHDTIAVVDFGGQYAHLIATKVRRLRVYAEIRQPEDPIERFAGCKGIILSGSPSLSAFGEDSAYNKAIYDLDIPILGFCFGHQEIAKQYGGTVVHGGREWGPASLHVRRPHALFEGLGSVEPVWMSHFDSVVSVGPQFEELGYTSLGDAAPHRFAAIGSDPLRRYGFQFHPEVDDTLHGDEMIGNFVLRICGCSPSWTMERYLDEQVERVRRQVGDRSVFLLASGGVDSTVAARLFALAIGPGRLHLLHVDNGLMRKGESRRVVDVLTGLGVGDNLHFVDASARFLAALDGVVEPERKRKIIGDTFIEVFECEARRLGIEGHLLGQGTIYPDTIETGGTKRADTIKTHHNRVPIIEEMIAAGKVVEPLAELYKVEVRELGEQLGIPRDIVWRHPFPGPGLGVRLLCSKGVEDREGFADMEPPVASIAAEYGLAASLLPIRSVGVKADLRSYEHPVLLHGDVAWGGLLEAAGRMFKQVPGINRCVWNLGPSLPREARPLAATVTADRLDLMREADAVVMDGLRRHGIYDRIWQCPTVLVPLRL
;
A
#
# COMPACT_ATOMS: atom_id res chain seq x y z
N MET A 1 -10.34 25.27 -14.03
CA MET A 1 -11.12 25.24 -15.27
C MET A 1 -10.29 25.91 -16.35
N ASP A 2 -9.75 25.11 -17.27
CA ASP A 2 -9.67 25.48 -18.68
C ASP A 2 -9.87 24.17 -19.48
N ARG A 3 -10.78 24.20 -20.46
CA ARG A 3 -11.43 23.05 -21.10
C ARG A 3 -10.77 22.69 -22.44
N THR A 4 -9.48 22.39 -22.40
CA THR A 4 -8.79 21.81 -23.55
C THR A 4 -7.90 20.71 -23.03
N GLY A 5 -8.38 19.47 -23.10
CA GLY A 5 -7.55 18.29 -22.88
C GLY A 5 -6.40 18.32 -23.87
N THR A 6 -5.23 18.74 -23.41
CA THR A 6 -4.02 18.71 -24.22
C THR A 6 -3.56 17.27 -24.27
N GLU A 7 -3.90 16.58 -25.37
CA GLU A 7 -3.36 15.28 -25.71
C GLU A 7 -1.87 15.42 -25.98
N VAL A 8 -1.05 14.73 -25.16
CA VAL A 8 0.36 14.59 -25.45
C VAL A 8 0.56 13.31 -26.24
N LEU A 9 0.55 13.44 -27.57
CA LEU A 9 1.07 12.39 -28.45
C LEU A 9 2.60 12.50 -28.45
N LEU A 10 3.28 11.53 -27.82
CA LEU A 10 4.74 11.41 -27.85
C LEU A 10 5.21 11.14 -29.30
N ARG A 11 5.54 12.19 -30.06
CA ARG A 11 6.21 12.05 -31.37
C ARG A 11 7.71 11.85 -31.16
N PHE A 12 8.22 10.69 -31.52
CA PHE A 12 9.64 10.36 -31.51
C PHE A 12 10.31 10.76 -32.84
N PRO A 13 11.57 11.23 -32.84
CA PRO A 13 12.31 11.51 -34.07
C PRO A 13 12.60 10.21 -34.85
N PRO A 14 12.69 10.25 -36.18
CA PRO A 14 12.92 9.06 -37.00
C PRO A 14 14.37 8.58 -36.82
N THR A 15 14.59 7.55 -36.00
CA THR A 15 15.80 6.74 -36.03
C THR A 15 15.59 5.56 -36.97
N SER A 16 16.58 5.28 -37.82
CA SER A 16 16.59 4.20 -38.82
C SER A 16 16.57 2.81 -38.16
N ARG A 17 15.39 2.38 -37.70
CA ARG A 17 14.93 1.01 -37.42
C ARG A 17 13.53 1.17 -36.84
N SER A 18 12.54 0.65 -37.54
CA SER A 18 11.12 0.70 -37.17
C SER A 18 10.86 0.06 -35.81
N LEU A 19 10.84 0.86 -34.74
CA LEU A 19 10.34 0.47 -33.42
C LEU A 19 8.81 0.63 -33.42
N GLY A 20 8.08 -0.48 -33.42
CA GLY A 20 6.67 -0.50 -33.03
C GLY A 20 6.58 -0.48 -31.51
N MET A 21 6.18 0.66 -30.93
CA MET A 21 5.93 0.78 -29.49
C MET A 21 4.46 0.45 -29.23
N LEU A 22 4.19 -0.44 -28.27
CA LEU A 22 2.84 -0.95 -27.99
C LEU A 22 2.35 -0.44 -26.62
N LEU A 23 1.18 0.18 -26.58
CA LEU A 23 0.52 0.60 -25.34
C LEU A 23 -0.44 -0.50 -24.88
N THR A 24 -0.35 -0.95 -23.61
CA THR A 24 -1.21 -2.03 -23.09
C THR A 24 -2.35 -1.47 -22.23
N LEU A 25 -3.58 -1.95 -22.48
CA LEU A 25 -4.75 -1.73 -21.62
C LEU A 25 -4.93 -2.96 -20.72
N SER A 26 -5.18 -2.75 -19.43
CA SER A 26 -5.50 -3.84 -18.50
C SER A 26 -6.59 -3.38 -17.54
N TYR A 27 -7.68 -4.13 -17.46
CA TYR A 27 -8.76 -3.93 -16.49
C TYR A 27 -8.78 -5.10 -15.49
N PRO A 28 -8.92 -4.84 -14.18
CA PRO A 28 -9.48 -5.82 -13.27
C PRO A 28 -11.00 -5.88 -13.50
N LEU A 29 -11.51 -7.02 -13.95
CA LEU A 29 -12.95 -7.30 -13.97
C LEU A 29 -13.40 -7.56 -12.52
N VAL A 30 -13.93 -6.53 -11.86
CA VAL A 30 -14.77 -6.72 -10.68
C VAL A 30 -16.18 -7.00 -11.18
N ALA A 31 -16.76 -8.12 -10.76
CA ALA A 31 -18.10 -8.51 -11.16
C ALA A 31 -19.14 -7.54 -10.56
N GLY A 32 -19.90 -6.86 -11.44
CA GLY A 32 -21.24 -6.33 -11.12
C GLY A 32 -21.35 -4.85 -10.75
N ALA A 33 -21.14 -3.94 -11.71
CA ALA A 33 -21.70 -2.58 -11.66
C ALA A 33 -22.12 -2.12 -13.08
N PRO A 34 -23.27 -1.43 -13.24
CA PRO A 34 -23.75 -0.98 -14.56
C PRO A 34 -22.89 0.17 -15.12
N ALA A 35 -22.71 0.14 -16.45
CA ALA A 35 -21.96 1.12 -17.22
C ALA A 35 -22.76 2.41 -17.39
N SER A 36 -22.66 3.33 -16.44
CA SER A 36 -22.79 4.77 -16.67
C SER A 36 -22.03 5.47 -15.56
N HIS A 37 -21.18 6.43 -15.90
CA HIS A 37 -20.37 7.26 -14.98
C HIS A 37 -19.02 6.63 -14.53
N ALA A 38 -18.03 6.68 -15.42
CA ALA A 38 -16.62 6.69 -15.03
C ALA A 38 -16.09 8.12 -15.23
N GLN A 39 -16.09 8.94 -14.17
CA GLN A 39 -15.38 10.22 -14.16
C GLN A 39 -13.95 10.03 -13.68
N CYS A 40 -13.01 10.61 -14.42
CA CYS A 40 -11.61 10.69 -14.05
C CYS A 40 -11.47 11.72 -12.91
N PHE A 41 -11.13 11.28 -11.69
CA PHE A 41 -10.92 12.19 -10.57
C PHE A 41 -9.63 13.00 -10.78
N VAL A 42 -9.80 14.27 -11.11
CA VAL A 42 -8.74 15.29 -11.10
C VAL A 42 -8.75 15.96 -9.72
N ARG A 43 -7.65 15.88 -8.96
CA ARG A 43 -7.47 16.64 -7.72
C ARG A 43 -7.55 18.15 -8.01
N PRO A 44 -8.36 18.94 -7.29
CA PRO A 44 -8.21 20.39 -7.25
C PRO A 44 -6.99 20.75 -6.39
N VAL A 45 -6.04 21.51 -6.94
CA VAL A 45 -4.98 22.16 -6.15
C VAL A 45 -5.52 23.50 -5.66
N VAL A 46 -5.74 23.61 -4.35
CA VAL A 46 -6.00 24.89 -3.69
C VAL A 46 -4.66 25.62 -3.53
N THR A 47 -4.53 26.78 -4.15
CA THR A 47 -3.36 27.65 -4.01
C THR A 47 -3.55 28.57 -2.80
N HIS A 48 -2.79 28.35 -1.72
CA HIS A 48 -2.68 29.33 -0.64
C HIS A 48 -1.62 30.38 -1.01
N ARG A 49 -2.05 31.63 -1.21
CA ARG A 49 -1.17 32.81 -1.24
C ARG A 49 -0.59 33.02 0.16
N LEU A 50 0.69 32.74 0.35
CA LEU A 50 1.45 33.18 1.51
C LEU A 50 1.89 34.64 1.32
N GLN A 51 1.36 35.53 2.16
CA GLN A 51 1.87 36.89 2.34
C GLN A 51 3.11 36.85 3.25
N ALA A 52 4.19 37.47 2.81
CA ALA A 52 5.44 37.61 3.57
C ALA A 52 5.27 38.60 4.75
N PRO A 53 5.84 38.34 5.95
CA PRO A 53 5.92 39.33 7.01
C PRO A 53 7.14 40.25 6.84
N ARG A 54 6.91 41.54 7.13
CA ARG A 54 7.90 42.62 7.16
C ARG A 54 8.89 42.45 8.31
N ALA A 55 10.15 42.77 8.03
CA ALA A 55 11.23 42.93 9.00
C ALA A 55 11.01 44.16 9.90
N GLY A 56 11.24 44.00 11.21
CA GLY A 56 11.29 45.06 12.21
C GLY A 56 12.51 44.87 13.11
N ARG A 57 13.29 45.95 13.26
CA ARG A 57 14.54 46.08 14.04
C ARG A 57 14.29 46.27 15.54
N GLY A 58 15.33 46.01 16.35
CA GLY A 58 15.53 46.52 17.73
C GLY A 58 16.13 45.44 18.63
N ASP A 59 17.46 45.37 18.78
CA ASP A 59 18.33 46.08 19.75
C ASP A 59 18.43 45.44 21.15
N HIS A 60 19.67 45.03 21.46
CA HIS A 60 20.42 44.93 22.72
C HIS A 60 19.72 44.99 24.10
N ALA A 61 20.03 44.04 24.99
CA ALA A 61 20.99 44.23 26.10
C ALA A 61 20.97 43.11 27.19
N ALA A 62 22.18 42.74 27.63
CA ALA A 62 22.64 42.48 29.01
C ALA A 62 22.14 41.28 29.86
N SER A 63 23.05 40.31 30.01
CA SER A 63 23.60 39.70 31.26
C SER A 63 22.72 39.46 32.49
N ARG A 64 22.78 38.24 33.05
CA ARG A 64 23.35 37.95 34.40
C ARG A 64 23.44 36.45 34.70
N SER A 65 24.51 36.12 35.41
CA SER A 65 25.00 34.83 35.92
C SER A 65 24.32 34.35 37.21
N ALA A 66 24.35 33.02 37.46
CA ALA A 66 24.80 32.33 38.71
C ALA A 66 24.03 31.00 38.92
N ARG A 67 24.70 29.83 38.84
CA ARG A 67 25.31 29.00 39.91
C ARG A 67 24.34 28.01 40.61
N PHE A 68 24.65 26.72 40.45
CA PHE A 68 24.30 25.55 41.28
C PHE A 68 24.78 25.70 42.75
N PRO A 69 24.24 24.96 43.75
CA PRO A 69 24.76 23.61 44.14
C PRO A 69 23.70 22.70 44.90
N PRO A 70 24.04 21.68 45.75
CA PRO A 70 24.04 20.26 45.35
C PRO A 70 23.36 19.24 46.33
N GLY A 71 23.14 18.01 45.85
CA GLY A 71 23.40 16.69 46.52
C GLY A 71 22.58 16.21 47.73
N LYS A 72 22.12 14.94 47.68
CA LYS A 72 22.54 13.83 48.59
C LYS A 72 21.78 12.52 48.30
N ALA A 73 22.50 11.42 48.53
CA ALA A 73 22.11 10.01 48.41
C ALA A 73 21.83 9.40 49.79
N GLU A 74 21.03 8.33 49.84
CA GLU A 74 21.01 7.35 50.95
C GLU A 74 20.41 6.00 50.47
N ALA A 75 20.84 4.91 51.11
CA ALA A 75 20.79 3.53 50.62
C ALA A 75 19.96 2.57 51.51
N SER A 76 19.33 1.57 50.86
CA SER A 76 19.03 0.16 51.31
C SER A 76 18.19 -0.11 52.59
N PRO A 77 17.50 -1.29 52.76
CA PRO A 77 17.91 -2.64 52.34
C PRO A 77 16.83 -3.62 51.80
N CYS A 78 17.33 -4.78 51.35
CA CYS A 78 16.66 -5.98 50.84
C CYS A 78 15.58 -6.60 51.74
N ALA A 79 14.57 -7.20 51.10
CA ALA A 79 13.90 -8.40 51.59
C ALA A 79 13.58 -9.35 50.43
N VAL A 80 13.97 -10.61 50.61
CA VAL A 80 13.82 -11.74 49.69
C VAL A 80 12.48 -12.42 49.97
N THR A 81 11.67 -12.67 48.94
CA THR A 81 10.67 -13.76 48.94
C THR A 81 10.52 -14.37 47.55
N HIS A 82 10.79 -15.67 47.46
CA HIS A 82 10.54 -16.52 46.31
C HIS A 82 9.04 -16.70 46.03
N SER A 83 8.61 -16.62 44.76
CA SER A 83 7.53 -17.49 44.26
C SER A 83 7.54 -17.66 42.74
N ARG A 84 7.89 -18.88 42.32
CA ARG A 84 7.35 -19.72 41.23
C ARG A 84 7.22 -19.13 39.81
N MET A 85 7.99 -19.75 38.91
CA MET A 85 7.93 -19.66 37.45
C MET A 85 6.63 -20.23 36.87
N SER A 86 6.07 -19.54 35.88
CA SER A 86 5.11 -20.11 34.91
C SER A 86 5.15 -19.35 33.57
N GLY A 87 5.42 -20.07 32.48
CA GLY A 87 5.10 -19.74 31.07
C GLY A 87 6.13 -18.92 30.28
N PRO A 88 6.29 -19.15 28.96
CA PRO A 88 7.19 -18.36 28.12
C PRO A 88 6.57 -16.96 27.92
N GLY A 89 7.00 -16.01 28.74
CA GLY A 89 6.65 -14.61 28.61
C GLY A 89 7.16 -14.06 27.28
N ALA A 90 6.34 -13.20 26.66
CA ALA A 90 6.75 -12.38 25.53
C ALA A 90 8.10 -11.69 25.80
N PRO A 91 8.93 -11.45 24.76
CA PRO A 91 10.28 -10.92 24.96
C PRO A 91 10.23 -9.58 25.72
N PRO A 92 11.15 -9.37 26.69
CA PRO A 92 11.04 -8.34 27.73
C PRO A 92 11.12 -6.89 27.26
N TRP A 93 11.29 -6.63 25.95
CA TRP A 93 11.34 -5.28 25.39
C TRP A 93 9.96 -4.65 25.13
N ARG A 94 8.85 -5.42 25.19
CA ARG A 94 7.49 -4.88 25.02
C ARG A 94 6.90 -4.19 26.26
N LEU A 95 7.61 -4.18 27.38
CA LEU A 95 7.12 -3.73 28.69
C LEU A 95 8.02 -2.65 29.30
N MET A 96 8.38 -1.61 28.52
CA MET A 96 8.91 -0.38 29.09
C MET A 96 8.37 0.83 28.31
N ALA A 97 7.53 1.61 29.00
CA ALA A 97 6.88 2.82 28.52
C ALA A 97 7.93 3.87 28.07
N SER A 98 7.86 4.24 26.78
CA SER A 98 8.43 5.49 26.28
C SER A 98 7.58 6.65 26.80
N THR A 99 8.24 7.70 27.30
CA THR A 99 7.64 8.79 28.08
C THR A 99 6.96 9.90 27.26
N THR A 100 6.48 9.60 26.06
CA THR A 100 5.50 10.42 25.32
C THR A 100 4.52 9.51 24.60
N ALA A 101 3.64 8.83 25.35
CA ALA A 101 2.61 7.98 24.74
C ALA A 101 1.67 8.82 23.87
N HIS A 102 1.68 8.59 22.56
CA HIS A 102 0.73 9.17 21.64
C HIS A 102 -0.70 8.76 22.01
N ASP A 103 -1.63 9.71 21.93
CA ASP A 103 -3.05 9.37 21.99
C ASP A 103 -3.36 8.32 20.90
N THR A 104 -3.99 7.23 21.32
CA THR A 104 -4.14 6.02 20.51
C THR A 104 -5.61 5.70 20.30
N ILE A 105 -5.97 5.40 19.05
CA ILE A 105 -7.26 4.81 18.67
C ILE A 105 -7.04 3.33 18.32
N ALA A 106 -7.81 2.45 18.95
CA ALA A 106 -7.84 1.03 18.56
C ALA A 106 -8.83 0.83 17.40
N VAL A 107 -8.40 0.15 16.34
CA VAL A 107 -9.26 -0.26 15.23
C VAL A 107 -9.43 -1.77 15.30
N VAL A 108 -10.61 -2.25 15.69
CA VAL A 108 -10.91 -3.68 15.76
C VAL A 108 -11.28 -4.17 14.38
N ASP A 109 -10.49 -5.11 13.85
CA ASP A 109 -10.67 -5.67 12.51
C ASP A 109 -11.50 -6.95 12.55
N PHE A 110 -12.76 -6.87 12.14
CA PHE A 110 -13.65 -8.03 12.00
C PHE A 110 -13.46 -8.80 10.68
N GLY A 111 -12.31 -8.67 10.02
CA GLY A 111 -12.00 -9.36 8.76
C GLY A 111 -12.50 -8.65 7.51
N GLY A 112 -12.91 -7.38 7.64
CA GLY A 112 -13.27 -6.53 6.51
C GLY A 112 -12.04 -6.04 5.73
N GLN A 113 -12.21 -5.69 4.46
CA GLN A 113 -11.12 -5.16 3.61
C GLN A 113 -10.60 -3.78 4.04
N TYR A 114 -11.25 -3.15 5.03
CA TYR A 114 -11.13 -1.71 5.29
C TYR A 114 -10.44 -1.33 6.61
N ALA A 115 -10.07 -2.27 7.49
CA ALA A 115 -9.44 -1.93 8.77
C ALA A 115 -8.13 -1.12 8.61
N HIS A 116 -7.28 -1.49 7.64
CA HIS A 116 -6.08 -0.70 7.29
C HIS A 116 -6.42 0.69 6.75
N LEU A 117 -7.54 0.84 6.04
CA LEU A 117 -7.99 2.12 5.53
C LEU A 117 -8.43 3.03 6.67
N ILE A 118 -9.24 2.52 7.60
CA ILE A 118 -9.65 3.23 8.83
C ILE A 118 -8.42 3.71 9.60
N ALA A 119 -7.49 2.81 9.91
CA ALA A 119 -6.26 3.15 10.63
C ALA A 119 -5.44 4.22 9.87
N THR A 120 -5.38 4.15 8.54
CA THR A 120 -4.73 5.17 7.71
C THR A 120 -5.44 6.52 7.80
N LYS A 121 -6.78 6.58 7.78
CA LYS A 121 -7.54 7.82 7.92
C LYS A 121 -7.30 8.46 9.29
N VAL A 122 -7.28 7.67 10.37
CA VAL A 122 -6.96 8.17 11.71
C VAL A 122 -5.54 8.75 11.78
N ARG A 123 -4.55 8.05 11.20
CA ARG A 123 -3.15 8.53 11.20
C ARG A 123 -2.92 9.77 10.35
N ARG A 124 -3.71 9.99 9.29
CA ARG A 124 -3.70 11.27 8.53
C ARG A 124 -4.08 12.47 9.40
N LEU A 125 -4.88 12.25 10.45
CA LEU A 125 -5.22 13.26 11.45
C LEU A 125 -4.12 13.46 12.51
N ARG A 126 -2.94 12.84 12.32
CA ARG A 126 -1.80 12.86 13.25
C ARG A 126 -2.12 12.25 14.61
N VAL A 127 -3.00 11.25 14.66
CA VAL A 127 -3.30 10.45 15.86
C VAL A 127 -2.86 9.01 15.62
N TYR A 128 -2.23 8.37 16.60
CA TYR A 128 -1.77 7.00 16.43
C TYR A 128 -2.97 6.05 16.36
N ALA A 129 -2.93 5.12 15.42
CA ALA A 129 -3.95 4.10 15.27
C ALA A 129 -3.31 2.71 15.24
N GLU A 130 -3.87 1.79 16.01
CA GLU A 130 -3.40 0.41 16.09
C GLU A 130 -4.56 -0.54 15.76
N ILE A 131 -4.30 -1.46 14.83
CA ILE A 131 -5.23 -2.53 14.48
C ILE A 131 -5.17 -3.62 15.57
N ARG A 132 -6.35 -4.00 16.06
CA ARG A 132 -6.58 -5.03 17.07
C ARG A 132 -7.42 -6.15 16.49
N GLN A 133 -7.19 -7.37 16.98
CA GLN A 133 -8.02 -8.51 16.63
C GLN A 133 -9.27 -8.53 17.50
N PRO A 134 -10.42 -9.06 17.01
CA PRO A 134 -11.65 -9.11 17.78
C PRO A 134 -11.52 -9.90 19.09
N GLU A 135 -10.64 -10.91 19.11
CA GLU A 135 -10.40 -11.77 20.27
C GLU A 135 -9.34 -11.23 21.24
N ASP A 136 -8.74 -10.06 20.94
CA ASP A 136 -7.70 -9.48 21.80
C ASP A 136 -8.22 -9.28 23.24
N PRO A 137 -7.40 -9.59 24.26
CA PRO A 137 -7.81 -9.44 25.64
C PRO A 137 -7.92 -7.94 26.01
N ILE A 138 -8.79 -7.62 26.97
CA ILE A 138 -9.22 -6.24 27.24
C ILE A 138 -8.06 -5.31 27.63
N GLU A 139 -7.00 -5.88 28.20
CA GLU A 139 -5.79 -5.17 28.60
C GLU A 139 -5.06 -4.54 27.40
N ARG A 140 -5.27 -5.05 26.19
CA ARG A 140 -4.71 -4.46 24.94
C ARG A 140 -5.38 -3.16 24.52
N PHE A 141 -6.52 -2.83 25.10
CA PHE A 141 -7.23 -1.57 24.91
C PHE A 141 -6.91 -0.55 26.01
N ALA A 142 -6.07 -0.92 26.98
CA ALA A 142 -5.64 0.00 28.03
C ALA A 142 -4.87 1.19 27.45
N GLY A 143 -5.26 2.40 27.85
CA GLY A 143 -4.64 3.65 27.36
C GLY A 143 -5.18 4.16 26.02
N CYS A 144 -6.04 3.40 25.33
CA CYS A 144 -6.72 3.90 24.14
C CYS A 144 -7.71 5.01 24.52
N LYS A 145 -7.79 6.04 23.68
CA LYS A 145 -8.73 7.17 23.84
C LYS A 145 -10.08 6.92 23.19
N GLY A 146 -10.16 5.94 22.30
CA GLY A 146 -11.38 5.51 21.63
C GLY A 146 -11.16 4.26 20.81
N ILE A 147 -12.27 3.62 20.40
CA ILE A 147 -12.29 2.38 19.62
C ILE A 147 -13.12 2.60 18.35
N ILE A 148 -12.64 2.09 17.23
CA ILE A 148 -13.40 1.98 15.98
C ILE A 148 -13.60 0.49 15.65
N LEU A 149 -14.84 0.07 15.48
CA LEU A 149 -15.20 -1.29 15.06
C LEU A 149 -15.40 -1.30 13.54
N SER A 150 -14.61 -2.10 12.81
CA SER A 150 -14.69 -2.16 11.35
C SER A 150 -15.96 -2.88 10.87
N GLY A 151 -16.19 -2.82 9.55
CA GLY A 151 -17.09 -3.76 8.87
C GLY A 151 -16.53 -5.19 8.83
N SER A 152 -17.40 -6.16 8.51
CA SER A 152 -17.08 -7.58 8.31
C SER A 152 -17.80 -8.09 7.05
N PRO A 153 -17.26 -9.09 6.33
CA PRO A 153 -18.03 -9.85 5.34
C PRO A 153 -19.13 -10.72 5.97
N SER A 154 -19.08 -10.96 7.28
CA SER A 154 -20.04 -11.78 8.02
C SER A 154 -21.39 -11.09 8.19
N LEU A 155 -22.44 -11.90 8.37
CA LEU A 155 -23.80 -11.42 8.57
C LEU A 155 -24.13 -11.35 10.06
N SER A 156 -24.18 -10.14 10.63
CA SER A 156 -24.50 -9.91 12.04
C SER A 156 -25.85 -10.51 12.43
N ALA A 157 -26.85 -10.49 11.55
CA ALA A 157 -28.20 -11.02 11.83
C ALA A 157 -28.21 -12.52 12.17
N PHE A 158 -27.22 -13.29 11.69
CA PHE A 158 -27.12 -14.73 11.93
C PHE A 158 -26.15 -15.10 13.07
N GLY A 159 -25.52 -14.11 13.72
CA GLY A 159 -24.58 -14.34 14.83
C GLY A 159 -23.23 -14.94 14.39
N GLU A 160 -22.97 -14.96 13.09
CA GLU A 160 -21.64 -15.19 12.52
C GLU A 160 -20.76 -14.00 12.96
N ASP A 161 -19.62 -14.27 13.60
CA ASP A 161 -18.78 -13.32 14.36
C ASP A 161 -19.28 -12.85 15.75
N SER A 162 -20.12 -13.64 16.44
CA SER A 162 -20.46 -13.37 17.85
C SER A 162 -19.33 -13.62 18.87
N ALA A 163 -18.21 -14.20 18.42
CA ALA A 163 -17.09 -14.63 19.26
C ALA A 163 -15.95 -13.61 19.32
N TYR A 164 -16.26 -12.36 19.66
CA TYR A 164 -15.25 -11.33 19.98
C TYR A 164 -15.36 -10.87 21.43
N ASN A 165 -14.32 -10.20 21.91
CA ASN A 165 -14.24 -9.76 23.30
C ASN A 165 -15.20 -8.59 23.57
N LYS A 166 -16.42 -8.91 24.04
CA LYS A 166 -17.45 -7.91 24.36
C LYS A 166 -17.12 -7.01 25.55
N ALA A 167 -16.07 -7.32 26.34
CA ALA A 167 -15.63 -6.48 27.44
C ALA A 167 -15.21 -5.07 26.98
N ILE A 168 -14.94 -4.87 25.69
CA ILE A 168 -14.69 -3.54 25.12
C ILE A 168 -15.85 -2.56 25.36
N TYR A 169 -17.10 -3.06 25.45
CA TYR A 169 -18.27 -2.22 25.68
C TYR A 169 -18.37 -1.71 27.11
N ASP A 170 -17.67 -2.34 28.06
CA ASP A 170 -17.61 -1.93 29.47
C ASP A 170 -16.59 -0.81 29.71
N LEU A 171 -15.78 -0.47 28.70
CA LEU A 171 -14.80 0.61 28.79
C LEU A 171 -15.46 1.99 28.73
N ASP A 172 -15.01 2.90 29.59
CA ASP A 172 -15.44 4.31 29.62
C ASP A 172 -14.71 5.19 28.58
N ILE A 173 -14.62 4.68 27.34
CA ILE A 173 -14.06 5.41 26.19
C ILE A 173 -15.04 5.34 25.02
N PRO A 174 -15.02 6.31 24.07
CA PRO A 174 -15.92 6.31 22.93
C PRO A 174 -15.72 5.12 22.01
N ILE A 175 -16.82 4.62 21.45
CA ILE A 175 -16.81 3.57 20.44
C ILE A 175 -17.61 4.04 19.22
N LEU A 176 -17.03 3.89 18.03
CA LEU A 176 -17.66 4.14 16.74
C LEU A 176 -17.64 2.86 15.89
N GLY A 177 -18.80 2.41 15.41
CA GLY A 177 -18.88 1.22 14.55
C GLY A 177 -19.24 1.56 13.11
N PHE A 178 -18.64 0.84 12.15
CA PHE A 178 -18.97 0.93 10.72
C PHE A 178 -19.61 -0.36 10.23
N CYS A 179 -20.71 -0.25 9.48
CA CYS A 179 -21.47 -1.36 8.91
C CYS A 179 -21.74 -2.47 9.95
N PHE A 180 -21.00 -3.58 9.94
CA PHE A 180 -21.09 -4.64 10.95
C PHE A 180 -20.88 -4.12 12.38
N GLY A 181 -19.85 -3.30 12.63
CA GLY A 181 -19.63 -2.70 13.94
C GLY A 181 -20.78 -1.81 14.41
N HIS A 182 -21.46 -1.13 13.47
CA HIS A 182 -22.67 -0.34 13.76
C HIS A 182 -23.83 -1.24 14.20
N GLN A 183 -24.02 -2.38 13.52
CA GLN A 183 -25.04 -3.38 13.85
C GLN A 183 -24.78 -4.02 15.22
N GLU A 184 -23.53 -4.36 15.52
CA GLU A 184 -23.13 -4.95 16.79
C GLU A 184 -23.34 -3.98 17.96
N ILE A 185 -23.02 -2.70 17.79
CA ILE A 185 -23.36 -1.66 18.76
C ILE A 185 -24.88 -1.61 18.97
N ALA A 186 -25.68 -1.58 17.90
CA ALA A 186 -27.13 -1.55 18.04
C ALA A 186 -27.65 -2.75 18.85
N LYS A 187 -27.20 -3.97 18.53
CA LYS A 187 -27.62 -5.20 19.22
C LYS A 187 -27.20 -5.24 20.68
N GLN A 188 -25.97 -4.84 20.98
CA GLN A 188 -25.44 -4.83 22.35
C GLN A 188 -26.28 -3.96 23.30
N TYR A 189 -26.86 -2.88 22.78
CA TYR A 189 -27.67 -1.95 23.57
C TYR A 189 -29.18 -2.08 23.32
N GLY A 190 -29.66 -3.26 22.92
CA GLY A 190 -31.10 -3.58 22.86
C GLY A 190 -31.82 -3.14 21.58
N GLY A 191 -31.08 -2.80 20.53
CA GLY A 191 -31.61 -2.61 19.18
C GLY A 191 -31.89 -3.92 18.45
N THR A 192 -32.66 -3.84 17.36
CA THR A 192 -32.98 -4.98 16.49
C THR A 192 -32.31 -4.82 15.13
N VAL A 193 -31.62 -5.87 14.69
CA VAL A 193 -31.01 -5.97 13.35
C VAL A 193 -31.73 -7.07 12.59
N VAL A 194 -32.13 -6.77 11.36
CA VAL A 194 -32.78 -7.73 10.46
C VAL A 194 -31.98 -7.87 9.18
N HIS A 195 -32.12 -9.02 8.53
CA HIS A 195 -31.60 -9.22 7.19
C HIS A 195 -32.51 -8.49 6.19
N GLY A 196 -32.03 -7.37 5.63
CA GLY A 196 -32.81 -6.45 4.81
C GLY A 196 -32.67 -6.65 3.30
N GLY A 197 -31.78 -7.55 2.87
CA GLY A 197 -31.40 -7.70 1.47
C GLY A 197 -30.18 -6.84 1.11
N ARG A 198 -29.73 -6.93 -0.16
CA ARG A 198 -28.45 -6.37 -0.59
C ARG A 198 -28.58 -4.90 -1.05
N GLU A 199 -28.05 -3.95 -0.30
CA GLU A 199 -28.00 -2.52 -0.68
C GLU A 199 -26.56 -2.03 -0.80
N TRP A 200 -26.13 -1.80 -2.04
CA TRP A 200 -24.75 -1.47 -2.40
C TRP A 200 -24.74 -0.25 -3.30
N GLY A 201 -23.95 0.76 -2.95
CA GLY A 201 -23.68 1.90 -3.82
C GLY A 201 -23.84 3.27 -3.15
N PRO A 202 -23.78 4.34 -3.96
CA PRO A 202 -23.83 5.71 -3.46
C PRO A 202 -25.25 6.04 -2.97
N ALA A 203 -25.36 6.58 -1.77
CA ALA A 203 -26.59 7.06 -1.18
C ALA A 203 -26.42 8.49 -0.64
N SER A 204 -27.54 9.17 -0.38
CA SER A 204 -27.52 10.48 0.30
C SER A 204 -27.92 10.30 1.76
N LEU A 205 -26.99 10.57 2.68
CA LEU A 205 -27.22 10.62 4.12
C LEU A 205 -27.90 11.95 4.48
N HIS A 206 -29.07 11.88 5.09
CA HIS A 206 -29.79 13.02 5.65
C HIS A 206 -29.56 13.05 7.16
N VAL A 207 -28.85 14.08 7.62
CA VAL A 207 -28.57 14.30 9.04
C VAL A 207 -29.82 14.88 9.71
N ARG A 208 -30.36 14.20 10.73
CA ARG A 208 -31.61 14.62 11.38
C ARG A 208 -31.46 15.86 12.25
N ARG A 209 -30.31 16.02 12.91
CA ARG A 209 -30.02 17.14 13.80
C ARG A 209 -28.52 17.43 13.85
N PRO A 210 -28.10 18.67 14.18
CA PRO A 210 -26.71 18.97 14.47
C PRO A 210 -26.16 18.02 15.56
N HIS A 211 -24.99 17.45 15.30
CA HIS A 211 -24.32 16.51 16.17
C HIS A 211 -22.81 16.60 15.96
N ALA A 212 -22.02 16.35 17.00
CA ALA A 212 -20.55 16.49 16.96
C ALA A 212 -19.88 15.68 15.84
N LEU A 213 -20.43 14.50 15.51
CA LEU A 213 -19.97 13.66 14.39
C LEU A 213 -20.06 14.32 13.01
N PHE A 214 -20.99 15.26 12.81
CA PHE A 214 -21.26 15.91 11.52
C PHE A 214 -20.93 17.41 11.54
N GLU A 215 -20.20 17.86 12.56
CA GLU A 215 -19.81 19.25 12.71
C GLU A 215 -18.93 19.71 11.53
N GLY A 216 -19.38 20.73 10.81
CA GLY A 216 -18.75 21.24 9.58
C GLY A 216 -19.29 20.64 8.28
N LEU A 217 -20.26 19.72 8.36
CA LEU A 217 -20.92 19.10 7.21
C LEU A 217 -22.29 19.72 6.93
N GLY A 218 -22.80 19.48 5.72
CA GLY A 218 -24.16 19.84 5.34
C GLY A 218 -25.21 18.91 5.95
N SER A 219 -26.49 19.24 5.73
CA SER A 219 -27.60 18.39 6.17
C SER A 219 -27.80 17.14 5.29
N VAL A 220 -27.19 17.13 4.09
CA VAL A 220 -27.25 16.02 3.15
C VAL A 220 -25.85 15.74 2.62
N GLU A 221 -25.38 14.50 2.78
CA GLU A 221 -24.01 14.10 2.44
C GLU A 221 -23.98 12.84 1.56
N PRO A 222 -23.13 12.78 0.51
CA PRO A 222 -22.96 11.58 -0.28
C PRO A 222 -22.12 10.54 0.49
N VAL A 223 -22.66 9.33 0.62
CA VAL A 223 -22.04 8.22 1.37
C VAL A 223 -22.08 6.93 0.58
N TRP A 224 -21.20 5.99 0.93
CA TRP A 224 -21.15 4.66 0.33
C TRP A 224 -21.76 3.58 1.21
N MET A 225 -22.92 3.04 0.81
CA MET A 225 -23.60 1.93 1.50
C MET A 225 -23.08 0.59 0.97
N SER A 226 -22.80 -0.35 1.88
CA SER A 226 -22.50 -1.74 1.52
C SER A 226 -22.88 -2.67 2.67
N HIS A 227 -24.12 -3.18 2.65
CA HIS A 227 -24.60 -4.06 3.71
C HIS A 227 -25.68 -5.04 3.22
N PHE A 228 -25.91 -6.07 4.04
CA PHE A 228 -26.99 -7.04 3.90
C PHE A 228 -27.99 -6.91 5.05
N ASP A 229 -27.47 -6.69 6.25
CA ASP A 229 -28.25 -6.51 7.46
C ASP A 229 -28.49 -5.02 7.70
N SER A 230 -29.57 -4.70 8.41
CA SER A 230 -29.98 -3.33 8.70
C SER A 230 -30.52 -3.22 10.12
N VAL A 231 -30.14 -2.15 10.81
CA VAL A 231 -30.75 -1.78 12.09
C VAL A 231 -32.16 -1.24 11.84
N VAL A 232 -33.17 -1.84 12.48
CA VAL A 232 -34.58 -1.40 12.36
C VAL A 232 -35.12 -0.76 13.63
N SER A 233 -34.41 -0.92 14.75
CA SER A 233 -34.67 -0.22 16.00
C SER A 233 -33.40 -0.12 16.84
N VAL A 234 -33.35 0.90 17.68
CA VAL A 234 -32.27 1.11 18.65
C VAL A 234 -32.83 1.08 20.07
N GLY A 235 -31.97 0.81 21.05
CA GLY A 235 -32.36 0.80 22.46
C GLY A 235 -32.74 2.19 23.00
N PRO A 236 -33.31 2.27 24.23
CA PRO A 236 -33.89 3.49 24.77
C PRO A 236 -32.91 4.65 25.01
N GLN A 237 -31.61 4.36 25.08
CA GLN A 237 -30.55 5.36 25.27
C GLN A 237 -29.91 5.82 23.96
N PHE A 238 -30.37 5.29 22.83
CA PHE A 238 -29.88 5.62 21.50
C PHE A 238 -30.92 6.38 20.70
N GLU A 239 -30.45 7.15 19.73
CA GLU A 239 -31.29 7.84 18.77
C GLU A 239 -30.78 7.66 17.34
N GLU A 240 -31.67 7.91 16.38
CA GLU A 240 -31.31 8.03 14.97
C GLU A 240 -30.72 9.41 14.69
N LEU A 241 -29.44 9.45 14.35
CA LEU A 241 -28.74 10.67 13.95
C LEU A 241 -28.91 10.99 12.45
N GLY A 242 -29.15 9.97 11.62
CA GLY A 242 -29.37 10.14 10.19
C GLY A 242 -29.95 8.92 9.50
N TYR A 243 -30.54 9.14 8.32
CA TYR A 243 -31.11 8.12 7.44
C TYR A 243 -30.57 8.30 6.02
N THR A 244 -30.52 7.27 5.20
CA THR A 244 -30.09 7.37 3.80
C THR A 244 -31.26 7.24 2.83
N SER A 245 -31.10 7.81 1.64
CA SER A 245 -32.04 7.65 0.52
C SER A 245 -31.28 7.27 -0.76
N LEU A 246 -31.80 6.27 -1.49
CA LEU A 246 -31.27 5.82 -2.78
C LEU A 246 -32.34 6.06 -3.88
N GLY A 247 -32.24 7.18 -4.58
CA GLY A 247 -33.24 7.55 -5.60
C GLY A 247 -34.65 7.63 -5.02
N ASP A 248 -35.62 7.01 -5.70
CA ASP A 248 -37.03 6.96 -5.28
C ASP A 248 -37.34 5.81 -4.29
N ALA A 249 -36.33 5.08 -3.81
CA ALA A 249 -36.53 4.02 -2.83
C ALA A 249 -36.94 4.59 -1.46
N ALA A 250 -37.62 3.76 -0.67
CA ALA A 250 -37.95 4.12 0.71
C ALA A 250 -36.67 4.44 1.51
N PRO A 251 -36.66 5.47 2.37
CA PRO A 251 -35.47 5.82 3.14
C PRO A 251 -35.01 4.68 4.04
N HIS A 252 -33.72 4.40 4.03
CA HIS A 252 -33.08 3.46 4.95
C HIS A 252 -32.85 4.17 6.29
N ARG A 253 -33.63 3.77 7.30
CA ARG A 253 -33.61 4.34 8.66
C ARG A 253 -32.43 3.81 9.46
N PHE A 254 -32.00 4.59 10.44
CA PHE A 254 -30.90 4.26 11.34
C PHE A 254 -29.53 4.12 10.65
N ALA A 255 -29.35 4.76 9.48
CA ALA A 255 -28.07 4.79 8.78
C ALA A 255 -26.94 5.43 9.62
N ALA A 256 -27.29 6.33 10.55
CA ALA A 256 -26.40 6.77 11.62
C ALA A 256 -27.14 6.75 12.96
N ILE A 257 -26.49 6.22 14.00
CA ILE A 257 -27.04 6.14 15.37
C ILE A 257 -26.03 6.68 16.38
N GLY A 258 -26.53 7.15 17.52
CA GLY A 258 -25.67 7.64 18.59
C GLY A 258 -26.32 7.61 19.96
N SER A 259 -25.46 7.58 20.97
CA SER A 259 -25.77 7.79 22.37
C SER A 259 -24.64 8.60 22.99
N ASP A 260 -24.87 9.89 23.23
CA ASP A 260 -23.90 10.76 23.90
C ASP A 260 -23.62 10.35 25.36
N PRO A 261 -24.62 9.95 26.17
CA PRO A 261 -24.37 9.49 27.54
C PRO A 261 -23.49 8.23 27.61
N LEU A 262 -23.66 7.31 26.66
CA LEU A 262 -22.86 6.07 26.59
C LEU A 262 -21.59 6.24 25.74
N ARG A 263 -21.45 7.37 25.03
CA ARG A 263 -20.39 7.63 24.05
C ARG A 263 -20.26 6.49 23.03
N ARG A 264 -21.39 6.06 22.47
CA ARG A 264 -21.49 4.98 21.48
C ARG A 264 -22.11 5.53 20.21
N TYR A 265 -21.51 5.23 19.07
CA TYR A 265 -21.92 5.78 17.79
C TYR A 265 -21.79 4.72 16.69
N GLY A 266 -22.54 4.86 15.60
CA GLY A 266 -22.33 3.98 14.46
C GLY A 266 -22.87 4.52 13.15
N PHE A 267 -22.23 4.10 12.06
CA PHE A 267 -22.64 4.36 10.68
C PHE A 267 -22.88 3.05 9.95
N GLN A 268 -24.00 2.93 9.24
CA GLN A 268 -24.29 1.78 8.39
C GLN A 268 -23.48 1.81 7.08
N PHE A 269 -22.96 2.98 6.71
CA PHE A 269 -22.09 3.21 5.55
C PHE A 269 -20.60 3.20 5.93
N HIS A 270 -19.74 3.26 4.91
CA HIS A 270 -18.28 3.28 5.05
C HIS A 270 -17.72 4.70 4.90
N PRO A 271 -17.46 5.45 5.99
CA PRO A 271 -16.80 6.76 5.89
C PRO A 271 -15.33 6.66 5.49
N GLU A 272 -14.71 5.48 5.59
CA GLU A 272 -13.30 5.29 5.30
C GLU A 272 -12.97 5.22 3.80
N VAL A 273 -13.96 4.97 2.94
CA VAL A 273 -13.75 4.90 1.47
C VAL A 273 -13.85 6.28 0.83
N ASP A 274 -13.10 6.50 -0.24
CA ASP A 274 -13.05 7.79 -0.94
C ASP A 274 -14.39 8.14 -1.63
N ASP A 275 -15.28 7.17 -1.85
CA ASP A 275 -16.64 7.39 -2.36
C ASP A 275 -17.56 8.09 -1.35
N THR A 276 -17.22 8.06 -0.05
CA THR A 276 -17.86 8.90 0.96
C THR A 276 -17.10 10.23 1.05
N LEU A 277 -17.61 11.25 0.36
CA LEU A 277 -16.88 12.49 0.06
C LEU A 277 -16.28 13.18 1.30
N HIS A 278 -17.04 13.25 2.40
CA HIS A 278 -16.62 13.90 3.64
C HIS A 278 -16.43 12.89 4.80
N GLY A 279 -16.06 11.65 4.47
CA GLY A 279 -15.85 10.61 5.45
C GLY A 279 -14.62 10.85 6.36
N ASP A 280 -13.59 11.51 5.82
CA ASP A 280 -12.39 11.91 6.58
C ASP A 280 -12.75 12.89 7.71
N GLU A 281 -13.67 13.82 7.44
CA GLU A 281 -14.21 14.76 8.42
C GLU A 281 -15.05 14.06 9.48
N MET A 282 -15.89 13.09 9.12
CA MET A 282 -16.69 12.31 10.09
C MET A 282 -15.79 11.53 11.05
N ILE A 283 -14.75 10.86 10.52
CA ILE A 283 -13.75 10.17 11.34
C ILE A 283 -12.95 11.17 12.19
N GLY A 284 -12.59 12.32 11.61
CA GLY A 284 -11.92 13.42 12.30
C GLY A 284 -12.69 13.97 13.48
N ASN A 285 -14.00 14.12 13.32
CA ASN A 285 -14.90 14.56 14.37
C ASN A 285 -14.93 13.58 15.54
N PHE A 286 -15.01 12.28 15.25
CA PHE A 286 -14.93 11.27 16.30
C PHE A 286 -13.58 11.31 17.02
N VAL A 287 -12.46 11.25 16.28
CA VAL A 287 -11.12 11.12 16.86
C VAL A 287 -10.69 12.39 17.62
N LEU A 288 -10.84 13.56 17.03
CA LEU A 288 -10.31 14.81 17.61
C LEU A 288 -11.28 15.45 18.59
N ARG A 289 -12.60 15.38 18.36
CA ARG A 289 -13.59 16.08 19.19
C ARG A 289 -14.19 15.17 20.25
N ILE A 290 -14.65 13.97 19.88
CA ILE A 290 -15.36 13.05 20.80
C ILE A 290 -14.37 12.28 21.69
N CYS A 291 -13.29 11.75 21.11
CA CYS A 291 -12.22 11.10 21.86
C CYS A 291 -11.25 12.10 22.48
N GLY A 292 -11.18 13.33 21.96
CA GLY A 292 -10.30 14.37 22.47
C GLY A 292 -8.81 14.09 22.22
N CYS A 293 -8.48 13.36 21.15
CA CYS A 293 -7.10 13.00 20.85
C CYS A 293 -6.29 14.22 20.39
N SER A 294 -5.04 14.29 20.85
CA SER A 294 -4.07 15.30 20.46
C SER A 294 -3.29 14.86 19.21
N PRO A 295 -3.17 15.71 18.17
CA PRO A 295 -2.48 15.41 16.92
C PRO A 295 -0.94 15.38 17.11
N SER A 296 -0.45 14.35 17.78
CA SER A 296 0.96 14.20 18.20
C SER A 296 1.76 13.23 17.32
N TRP A 297 1.09 12.36 16.56
CA TRP A 297 1.72 11.39 15.67
C TRP A 297 2.21 12.09 14.40
N THR A 298 3.44 12.57 14.44
CA THR A 298 4.10 13.32 13.38
C THR A 298 5.42 12.66 13.04
N MET A 299 5.88 12.75 11.79
CA MET A 299 7.14 12.10 11.38
C MET A 299 8.36 12.69 12.08
N GLU A 300 8.29 13.96 12.50
CA GLU A 300 9.33 14.59 13.34
C GLU A 300 9.47 13.91 14.70
N ARG A 301 8.37 13.82 15.45
CA ARG A 301 8.40 13.14 16.76
C ARG A 301 8.71 11.67 16.63
N TYR A 302 8.12 11.00 15.64
CA TYR A 302 8.41 9.60 15.35
C TYR A 302 9.90 9.39 15.09
N LEU A 303 10.53 10.25 14.28
CA LEU A 303 11.96 10.15 13.99
C LEU A 303 12.80 10.26 15.26
N ASP A 304 12.54 11.25 16.12
CA ASP A 304 13.28 11.45 17.37
C ASP A 304 13.13 10.26 18.31
N GLU A 305 11.90 9.77 18.49
CA GLU A 305 11.59 8.61 19.33
C GLU A 305 12.22 7.32 18.79
N GLN A 306 12.13 7.08 17.48
CA GLN A 306 12.70 5.89 16.86
C GLN A 306 14.22 5.91 16.84
N VAL A 307 14.86 7.07 16.64
CA VAL A 307 16.32 7.20 16.73
C VAL A 307 16.81 6.75 18.10
N GLU A 308 16.14 7.20 19.17
CA GLU A 308 16.49 6.82 20.53
C GLU A 308 16.19 5.34 20.80
N ARG A 309 15.05 4.83 20.34
CA ARG A 309 14.70 3.39 20.45
C ARG A 309 15.71 2.50 19.76
N VAL A 310 16.09 2.84 18.53
CA VAL A 310 17.11 2.10 17.76
C VAL A 310 18.46 2.18 18.47
N ARG A 311 18.86 3.35 18.96
CA ARG A 311 20.13 3.51 19.70
C ARG A 311 20.17 2.60 20.93
N ARG A 312 19.08 2.51 21.70
CA ARG A 312 18.97 1.59 22.85
C ARG A 312 18.98 0.13 22.46
N GLN A 313 18.20 -0.24 21.44
CA GLN A 313 18.08 -1.64 20.99
C GLN A 313 19.39 -2.16 20.39
N VAL A 314 20.07 -1.33 19.61
CA VAL A 314 21.34 -1.68 18.97
C VAL A 314 22.49 -1.68 19.97
N GLY A 315 22.55 -0.67 20.85
CA GLY A 315 23.66 -0.47 21.78
C GLY A 315 24.97 -0.19 21.02
N ASP A 316 26.03 -0.91 21.38
CA ASP A 316 27.35 -0.78 20.75
C ASP A 316 27.54 -1.64 19.49
N ARG A 317 26.56 -2.49 19.17
CA ARG A 317 26.61 -3.40 18.02
C ARG A 317 26.48 -2.63 16.69
N SER A 318 26.81 -3.31 15.61
CA SER A 318 26.59 -2.84 14.23
C SER A 318 25.34 -3.48 13.64
N VAL A 319 24.78 -2.82 12.62
CA VAL A 319 23.57 -3.26 11.90
C VAL A 319 23.93 -3.57 10.47
N PHE A 320 23.47 -4.71 9.98
CA PHE A 320 23.52 -5.10 8.57
C PHE A 320 22.13 -4.95 7.94
N LEU A 321 22.03 -4.27 6.81
CA LEU A 321 20.77 -4.03 6.10
C LEU A 321 20.92 -4.33 4.60
N LEU A 322 19.94 -5.05 4.05
CA LEU A 322 19.80 -5.27 2.62
C LEU A 322 19.29 -4.00 1.91
N ALA A 323 20.16 -3.35 1.15
CA ALA A 323 19.87 -2.14 0.41
C ALA A 323 19.33 -2.48 -0.99
N SER A 324 18.03 -2.76 -1.10
CA SER A 324 17.38 -3.06 -2.40
C SER A 324 17.22 -1.85 -3.34
N GLY A 325 17.52 -0.63 -2.86
CA GLY A 325 17.21 0.63 -3.55
C GLY A 325 15.73 1.04 -3.48
N GLY A 326 14.89 0.26 -2.80
CA GLY A 326 13.52 0.62 -2.48
C GLY A 326 13.45 1.81 -1.51
N VAL A 327 12.29 2.46 -1.47
CA VAL A 327 12.04 3.58 -0.54
C VAL A 327 12.24 3.13 0.90
N ASP A 328 11.69 1.98 1.28
CA ASP A 328 11.69 1.51 2.67
C ASP A 328 13.11 1.19 3.15
N SER A 329 13.90 0.49 2.33
CA SER A 329 15.31 0.19 2.67
C SER A 329 16.18 1.43 2.70
N THR A 330 15.92 2.42 1.84
CA THR A 330 16.66 3.70 1.83
C THR A 330 16.33 4.55 3.07
N VAL A 331 15.05 4.64 3.45
CA VAL A 331 14.60 5.35 4.65
C VAL A 331 15.15 4.67 5.91
N ALA A 332 15.05 3.33 5.99
CA ALA A 332 15.63 2.56 7.08
C ALA A 332 17.15 2.77 7.20
N ALA A 333 17.89 2.71 6.09
CA ALA A 333 19.34 2.95 6.08
C ALA A 333 19.68 4.33 6.64
N ARG A 334 18.97 5.37 6.20
CA ARG A 334 19.19 6.74 6.67
C ARG A 334 18.85 6.91 8.16
N LEU A 335 17.76 6.30 8.62
CA LEU A 335 17.38 6.31 10.04
C LEU A 335 18.43 5.59 10.90
N PHE A 336 18.90 4.41 10.49
CA PHE A 336 19.98 3.72 11.19
C PHE A 336 21.25 4.57 11.27
N ALA A 337 21.67 5.18 10.17
CA ALA A 337 22.85 6.03 10.18
C ALA A 337 22.72 7.23 11.13
N LEU A 338 21.53 7.83 11.25
CA LEU A 338 21.27 8.88 12.25
C LEU A 338 21.34 8.34 13.69
N ALA A 339 20.83 7.14 13.93
CA ALA A 339 20.78 6.56 15.27
C ALA A 339 22.15 6.07 15.77
N ILE A 340 22.86 5.29 14.96
CA ILE A 340 24.06 4.55 15.38
C ILE A 340 25.35 5.04 14.71
N GLY A 341 25.26 5.95 13.74
CA GLY A 341 26.38 6.42 12.94
C GLY A 341 26.63 5.54 11.70
N PRO A 342 27.11 6.12 10.58
CA PRO A 342 27.31 5.39 9.33
C PRO A 342 28.39 4.30 9.42
N GLY A 343 29.44 4.50 10.24
CA GLY A 343 30.51 3.54 10.42
C GLY A 343 30.09 2.19 11.04
N ARG A 344 28.90 2.12 11.66
CA ARG A 344 28.33 0.88 12.23
C ARG A 344 27.16 0.32 11.41
N LEU A 345 26.83 0.95 10.30
CA LEU A 345 25.80 0.49 9.37
C LEU A 345 26.47 -0.16 8.17
N HIS A 346 26.23 -1.45 7.97
CA HIS A 346 26.69 -2.22 6.83
C HIS A 346 25.53 -2.41 5.86
N LEU A 347 25.73 -2.03 4.61
CA LEU A 347 24.71 -2.16 3.57
C LEU A 347 25.16 -3.17 2.52
N LEU A 348 24.25 -4.00 2.03
CA LEU A 348 24.51 -4.85 0.87
C LEU A 348 23.51 -4.54 -0.25
N HIS A 349 24.02 -4.08 -1.38
CA HIS A 349 23.28 -3.94 -2.62
C HIS A 349 23.75 -4.99 -3.63
N VAL A 350 22.84 -5.88 -4.05
CA VAL A 350 23.10 -6.91 -5.07
C VAL A 350 22.44 -6.48 -6.38
N ASP A 351 23.25 -6.28 -7.42
CA ASP A 351 22.76 -6.16 -8.78
C ASP A 351 22.52 -7.56 -9.35
N ASN A 352 21.26 -7.88 -9.62
CA ASN A 352 20.87 -9.15 -10.20
C ASN A 352 20.93 -9.16 -11.74
N GLY A 353 21.37 -8.07 -12.38
CA GLY A 353 21.41 -7.95 -13.83
C GLY A 353 20.03 -7.84 -14.48
N LEU A 354 18.96 -7.64 -13.71
CA LEU A 354 17.58 -7.46 -14.17
C LEU A 354 17.03 -6.08 -13.79
N MET A 355 17.89 -5.16 -13.36
CA MET A 355 17.53 -3.79 -12.97
C MET A 355 17.33 -2.87 -14.19
N ARG A 356 16.67 -1.72 -14.00
CA ARG A 356 16.56 -0.70 -15.05
C ARG A 356 17.93 -0.10 -15.42
N LYS A 357 17.98 0.60 -16.55
CA LYS A 357 19.22 1.26 -17.02
C LYS A 357 19.82 2.15 -15.93
N GLY A 358 21.03 1.82 -15.50
CA GLY A 358 21.79 2.60 -14.50
C GLY A 358 21.15 2.62 -13.10
N GLU A 359 20.19 1.75 -12.79
CA GLU A 359 19.47 1.80 -11.52
C GLU A 359 20.37 1.45 -10.33
N SER A 360 21.13 0.37 -10.41
CA SER A 360 22.03 -0.07 -9.33
C SER A 360 23.08 0.99 -9.01
N ARG A 361 23.67 1.59 -10.05
CA ARG A 361 24.59 2.73 -9.90
C ARG A 361 23.91 3.90 -9.20
N ARG A 362 22.70 4.27 -9.61
CA ARG A 362 21.94 5.36 -8.97
C ARG A 362 21.63 5.06 -7.51
N VAL A 363 21.34 3.80 -7.17
CA VAL A 363 21.12 3.39 -5.77
C VAL A 363 22.40 3.61 -4.95
N VAL A 364 23.56 3.19 -5.47
CA VAL A 364 24.86 3.41 -4.83
C VAL A 364 25.16 4.91 -4.69
N ASP A 365 24.94 5.69 -5.73
CA ASP A 365 25.17 7.15 -5.72
C ASP A 365 24.28 7.84 -4.68
N VAL A 366 22.99 7.47 -4.59
CA VAL A 366 22.04 8.01 -3.61
C VAL A 366 22.45 7.65 -2.19
N LEU A 367 22.77 6.39 -1.92
CA LEU A 367 23.19 5.94 -0.58
C LEU A 367 24.49 6.62 -0.14
N THR A 368 25.44 6.78 -1.07
CA THR A 368 26.69 7.50 -0.82
C THR A 368 26.41 8.99 -0.55
N GLY A 369 25.58 9.64 -1.36
CA GLY A 369 25.19 11.04 -1.18
C GLY A 369 24.40 11.31 0.10
N LEU A 370 23.69 10.31 0.62
CA LEU A 370 23.01 10.34 1.93
C LEU A 370 23.96 10.10 3.11
N GLY A 371 25.27 9.93 2.87
CA GLY A 371 26.26 9.69 3.92
C GLY A 371 26.13 8.31 4.57
N VAL A 372 25.56 7.33 3.88
CA VAL A 372 25.48 5.93 4.34
C VAL A 372 26.37 4.99 3.50
N GLY A 373 27.37 5.55 2.81
CA GLY A 373 28.23 4.82 1.87
C GLY A 373 29.44 4.11 2.49
N ASP A 374 29.82 4.42 3.74
CA ASP A 374 31.10 3.99 4.35
C ASP A 374 31.30 2.46 4.32
N ASN A 375 30.26 1.69 4.64
CA ASN A 375 30.26 0.23 4.56
C ASN A 375 29.19 -0.27 3.56
N LEU A 376 29.05 0.40 2.42
CA LEU A 376 28.19 -0.07 1.34
C LEU A 376 28.92 -1.11 0.48
N HIS A 377 28.49 -2.36 0.59
CA HIS A 377 28.95 -3.46 -0.23
C HIS A 377 28.08 -3.57 -1.48
N PHE A 378 28.70 -3.36 -2.64
CA PHE A 378 28.08 -3.57 -3.95
C PHE A 378 28.54 -4.89 -4.54
N VAL A 379 27.59 -5.72 -4.99
CA VAL A 379 27.86 -7.02 -5.62
C VAL A 379 27.15 -7.08 -6.97
N ASP A 380 27.93 -7.19 -8.04
CA ASP A 380 27.39 -7.48 -9.38
C ASP A 380 27.28 -8.99 -9.58
N ALA A 381 26.05 -9.50 -9.52
CA ALA A 381 25.73 -10.90 -9.74
C ALA A 381 25.10 -11.14 -11.14
N SER A 382 25.12 -10.15 -12.03
CA SER A 382 24.44 -10.20 -13.33
C SER A 382 24.76 -11.45 -14.13
N ALA A 383 26.03 -11.84 -14.19
CA ALA A 383 26.47 -13.04 -14.92
C ALA A 383 25.85 -14.33 -14.37
N ARG A 384 25.71 -14.44 -13.04
CA ARG A 384 25.14 -15.63 -12.39
C ARG A 384 23.63 -15.74 -12.65
N PHE A 385 22.91 -14.63 -12.58
CA PHE A 385 21.49 -14.59 -12.91
C PHE A 385 21.22 -14.89 -14.38
N LEU A 386 22.04 -14.34 -15.29
CA LEU A 386 21.95 -14.63 -16.72
C LEU A 386 22.18 -16.12 -17.00
N ALA A 387 23.20 -16.71 -16.40
CA ALA A 387 23.47 -18.15 -16.54
C ALA A 387 22.31 -19.01 -16.00
N ALA A 388 21.76 -18.67 -14.84
CA ALA A 388 20.63 -19.39 -14.24
C ALA A 388 19.34 -19.30 -15.08
N LEU A 389 19.18 -18.20 -15.82
CA LEU A 389 18.02 -17.92 -16.67
C LEU A 389 18.15 -18.44 -18.10
N ASP A 390 19.29 -19.04 -18.45
CA ASP A 390 19.52 -19.54 -19.80
C ASP A 390 18.47 -20.59 -20.20
N GLY A 391 17.94 -20.46 -21.42
CA GLY A 391 16.89 -21.35 -21.93
C GLY A 391 15.51 -21.21 -21.25
N VAL A 392 15.34 -20.37 -20.22
CA VAL A 392 14.09 -20.31 -19.44
C VAL A 392 13.04 -19.44 -20.13
N VAL A 393 11.88 -20.04 -20.38
CA VAL A 393 10.72 -19.37 -21.01
C VAL A 393 9.58 -19.14 -20.02
N GLU A 394 9.22 -20.17 -19.25
CA GLU A 394 8.04 -20.16 -18.37
C GLU A 394 8.13 -19.08 -17.26
N PRO A 395 7.13 -18.18 -17.13
CA PRO A 395 7.17 -17.07 -16.18
C PRO A 395 7.31 -17.48 -14.71
N GLU A 396 6.57 -18.50 -14.26
CA GLU A 396 6.64 -18.94 -12.85
C GLU A 396 7.98 -19.63 -12.55
N ARG A 397 8.47 -20.44 -13.49
CA ARG A 397 9.80 -21.05 -13.37
C ARG A 397 10.88 -19.97 -13.32
N LYS A 398 10.76 -18.92 -14.15
CA LYS A 398 11.66 -17.77 -14.14
C LYS A 398 11.66 -17.05 -12.78
N ARG A 399 10.47 -16.79 -12.22
CA ARG A 399 10.34 -16.19 -10.87
C ARG A 399 11.02 -17.04 -9.80
N LYS A 400 10.79 -18.35 -9.83
CA LYS A 400 11.42 -19.30 -8.89
C LYS A 400 12.95 -19.25 -9.00
N ILE A 401 13.48 -19.36 -10.21
CA ILE A 401 14.93 -19.33 -10.46
C ILE A 401 15.54 -18.00 -9.96
N ILE A 402 14.92 -16.86 -10.27
CA ILE A 402 15.41 -15.55 -9.81
C ILE A 402 15.41 -15.49 -8.27
N GLY A 403 14.35 -16.00 -7.62
CA GLY A 403 14.28 -16.08 -6.17
C GLY A 403 15.40 -16.95 -5.58
N ASP A 404 15.55 -18.18 -6.08
CA ASP A 404 16.54 -19.15 -5.61
C ASP A 404 17.97 -18.63 -5.83
N THR A 405 18.28 -18.10 -7.02
CA THR A 405 19.60 -17.53 -7.33
C THR A 405 19.90 -16.32 -6.45
N PHE A 406 18.90 -15.49 -6.13
CA PHE A 406 19.09 -14.39 -5.19
C PHE A 406 19.47 -14.91 -3.79
N ILE A 407 18.77 -15.93 -3.29
CA ILE A 407 19.07 -16.54 -2.00
C ILE A 407 20.51 -17.07 -1.97
N GLU A 408 20.92 -17.80 -3.00
CA GLU A 408 22.28 -18.36 -3.06
C GLU A 408 23.38 -17.28 -3.15
N VAL A 409 23.15 -16.21 -3.93
CA VAL A 409 24.08 -15.07 -4.01
C VAL A 409 24.16 -14.40 -2.65
N PHE A 410 23.01 -14.12 -2.06
CA PHE A 410 22.94 -13.45 -0.77
C PHE A 410 23.62 -14.26 0.33
N GLU A 411 23.40 -15.58 0.40
CA GLU A 411 24.09 -16.44 1.37
C GLU A 411 25.61 -16.40 1.22
N CYS A 412 26.09 -16.45 -0.03
CA CYS A 412 27.52 -16.40 -0.31
C CYS A 412 28.13 -15.08 0.19
N GLU A 413 27.48 -13.97 -0.11
CA GLU A 413 27.92 -12.64 0.32
C GLU A 413 27.75 -12.42 1.83
N ALA A 414 26.67 -12.93 2.41
CA ALA A 414 26.40 -12.88 3.85
C ALA A 414 27.48 -13.58 4.66
N ARG A 415 27.89 -14.79 4.25
CA ARG A 415 29.01 -15.52 4.88
C ARG A 415 30.33 -14.80 4.66
N ARG A 416 30.59 -14.29 3.45
CA ARG A 416 31.81 -13.55 3.11
C ARG A 416 31.96 -12.26 3.93
N LEU A 417 30.86 -11.59 4.21
CA LEU A 417 30.82 -10.35 5.00
C LEU A 417 30.68 -10.59 6.51
N GLY A 418 30.45 -11.83 6.95
CA GLY A 418 30.31 -12.16 8.38
C GLY A 418 29.07 -11.56 9.03
N ILE A 419 27.93 -11.50 8.33
CA ILE A 419 26.73 -10.76 8.79
C ILE A 419 26.16 -11.25 10.13
N GLU A 420 26.45 -12.50 10.51
CA GLU A 420 26.05 -13.13 11.78
C GLU A 420 26.59 -12.40 13.03
N GLY A 421 27.67 -11.64 12.87
CA GLY A 421 28.24 -10.76 13.89
C GLY A 421 27.46 -9.45 14.10
N HIS A 422 26.48 -9.16 13.25
CA HIS A 422 25.70 -7.92 13.26
C HIS A 422 24.26 -8.17 13.72
N LEU A 423 23.53 -7.07 13.98
CA LEU A 423 22.07 -7.11 14.03
C LEU A 423 21.50 -6.99 12.62
N LEU A 424 20.38 -7.67 12.35
CA LEU A 424 19.69 -7.58 11.08
C LEU A 424 18.73 -6.39 11.08
N GLY A 425 19.03 -5.37 10.28
CA GLY A 425 18.10 -4.28 9.99
C GLY A 425 17.14 -4.67 8.88
N GLN A 426 15.85 -4.33 9.03
CA GLN A 426 14.85 -4.51 7.97
C GLN A 426 14.00 -3.26 7.79
N GLY A 427 13.60 -3.00 6.53
CA GLY A 427 12.66 -1.93 6.18
C GLY A 427 11.19 -2.37 6.24
N THR A 428 10.86 -3.32 7.11
CA THR A 428 9.50 -3.85 7.29
C THR A 428 8.55 -2.74 7.72
N ILE A 429 7.35 -2.69 7.12
CA ILE A 429 6.33 -1.67 7.40
C ILE A 429 5.10 -2.26 8.09
N TYR A 430 4.24 -1.42 8.64
CA TYR A 430 3.11 -1.82 9.48
C TYR A 430 2.19 -2.89 8.86
N PRO A 431 1.76 -2.79 7.58
CA PRO A 431 1.00 -3.86 6.95
C PRO A 431 1.66 -5.24 7.01
N ASP A 432 3.00 -5.31 6.88
CA ASP A 432 3.74 -6.57 6.91
C ASP A 432 3.72 -7.21 8.30
N THR A 433 3.66 -6.40 9.37
CA THR A 433 3.63 -6.88 10.76
C THR A 433 2.27 -7.46 11.17
N ILE A 434 1.18 -6.95 10.61
CA ILE A 434 -0.18 -7.44 10.87
C ILE A 434 -0.44 -8.73 10.09
N GLU A 435 -0.04 -8.78 8.82
CA GLU A 435 -0.14 -9.97 7.96
C GLU A 435 0.58 -11.18 8.59
N THR A 436 1.74 -10.95 9.22
CA THR A 436 2.53 -11.98 9.92
C THR A 436 2.02 -12.32 11.33
N GLY A 437 1.28 -11.41 11.98
CA GLY A 437 0.79 -11.58 13.35
C GLY A 437 -0.60 -12.20 13.49
N GLY A 438 -1.42 -12.23 12.43
CA GLY A 438 -2.85 -12.56 12.57
C GLY A 438 -3.47 -13.50 11.52
N THR A 439 -2.86 -13.73 10.35
CA THR A 439 -3.51 -14.51 9.29
C THR A 439 -2.89 -15.89 9.05
N LYS A 440 -3.63 -16.95 9.40
CA LYS A 440 -3.35 -18.38 9.03
C LYS A 440 -3.18 -18.65 7.52
N ARG A 441 -3.27 -17.64 6.65
CA ARG A 441 -3.26 -17.76 5.17
C ARG A 441 -2.21 -16.90 4.46
N ALA A 442 -1.39 -16.11 5.17
CA ALA A 442 -0.47 -15.14 4.54
C ALA A 442 0.98 -15.63 4.35
N ASP A 443 1.33 -16.84 4.80
CA ASP A 443 2.71 -17.39 4.80
C ASP A 443 3.42 -17.44 3.42
N THR A 444 2.73 -17.17 2.32
CA THR A 444 3.26 -17.44 0.98
C THR A 444 3.80 -16.22 0.23
N ILE A 445 3.60 -14.98 0.69
CA ILE A 445 3.81 -13.80 -0.17
C ILE A 445 4.45 -12.60 0.56
N LYS A 446 5.60 -12.76 1.22
CA LYS A 446 6.62 -11.69 1.52
C LYS A 446 7.69 -12.35 2.40
N THR A 447 8.99 -12.35 2.14
CA THR A 447 9.89 -11.78 1.14
C THR A 447 10.88 -12.90 0.75
N HIS A 448 11.39 -12.93 -0.48
CA HIS A 448 12.39 -13.94 -0.88
C HIS A 448 13.69 -13.86 -0.03
N HIS A 449 13.90 -12.76 0.69
CA HIS A 449 15.03 -12.53 1.60
C HIS A 449 14.87 -13.18 2.97
N ASN A 450 13.63 -13.31 3.47
CA ASN A 450 13.38 -13.97 4.77
C ASN A 450 13.50 -15.49 4.69
N ARG A 451 13.56 -16.06 3.49
CA ARG A 451 13.77 -17.51 3.25
C ARG A 451 15.25 -17.92 3.21
N VAL A 452 16.14 -17.00 3.54
CA VAL A 452 17.57 -17.28 3.58
C VAL A 452 17.89 -17.87 4.97
N PRO A 453 18.48 -19.07 5.07
CA PRO A 453 18.76 -19.74 6.34
C PRO A 453 19.47 -18.86 7.39
N ILE A 454 20.50 -18.10 7.00
CA ILE A 454 21.21 -17.21 7.93
C ILE A 454 20.30 -16.09 8.47
N ILE A 455 19.34 -15.62 7.67
CA ILE A 455 18.35 -14.61 8.10
C ILE A 455 17.33 -15.25 9.03
N GLU A 456 16.85 -16.45 8.73
CA GLU A 456 15.95 -17.21 9.60
C GLU A 456 16.59 -17.46 10.97
N GLU A 457 17.87 -17.83 11.00
CA GLU A 457 18.64 -18.00 12.25
C GLU A 457 18.77 -16.69 13.03
N MET A 458 19.06 -15.56 12.37
CA MET A 458 19.12 -14.25 13.01
C MET A 458 17.76 -13.79 13.56
N ILE A 459 16.67 -14.07 12.82
CA ILE A 459 15.29 -13.82 13.26
C ILE A 459 14.97 -14.67 14.49
N ALA A 460 15.23 -15.98 14.43
CA ALA A 460 15.01 -16.90 15.55
C ALA A 460 15.83 -16.53 16.79
N ALA A 461 17.04 -16.00 16.60
CA ALA A 461 17.89 -15.48 17.68
C ALA A 461 17.47 -14.10 18.21
N GLY A 462 16.42 -13.48 17.66
CA GLY A 462 15.94 -12.16 18.07
C GLY A 462 16.90 -11.02 17.75
N LYS A 463 17.75 -11.16 16.71
CA LYS A 463 18.74 -10.16 16.29
C LYS A 463 18.19 -9.09 15.33
N VAL A 464 16.86 -8.93 15.25
CA VAL A 464 16.21 -8.09 14.24
C VAL A 464 15.90 -6.70 14.79
N VAL A 465 16.08 -5.67 13.96
CA VAL A 465 15.70 -4.28 14.24
C VAL A 465 14.90 -3.72 13.06
N GLU A 466 13.66 -3.30 13.31
CA GLU A 466 12.69 -2.89 12.28
C GLU A 466 12.16 -1.47 12.56
N PRO A 467 12.92 -0.41 12.20
CA PRO A 467 12.59 0.95 12.61
C PRO A 467 11.35 1.54 11.92
N LEU A 468 10.83 0.88 10.89
CA LEU A 468 9.66 1.33 10.12
C LEU A 468 8.41 0.47 10.40
N ALA A 469 8.50 -0.49 11.32
CA ALA A 469 7.46 -1.48 11.59
C ALA A 469 6.13 -0.85 12.01
N GLU A 470 6.13 0.37 12.51
CA GLU A 470 4.93 1.09 12.92
C GLU A 470 4.36 2.00 11.83
N LEU A 471 4.98 2.11 10.64
CA LEU A 471 4.57 3.07 9.61
C LEU A 471 3.85 2.43 8.42
N TYR A 472 2.88 3.14 7.87
CA TYR A 472 2.35 2.87 6.53
C TYR A 472 3.27 3.44 5.44
N LYS A 473 3.11 2.94 4.21
CA LYS A 473 3.92 3.35 3.06
C LYS A 473 3.93 4.87 2.81
N VAL A 474 2.81 5.55 3.05
CA VAL A 474 2.70 7.01 2.90
C VAL A 474 3.52 7.74 3.97
N GLU A 475 3.50 7.24 5.21
CA GLU A 475 4.29 7.78 6.33
C GLU A 475 5.78 7.55 6.12
N VAL A 476 6.17 6.37 5.60
CA VAL A 476 7.57 6.10 5.21
C VAL A 476 8.04 7.08 4.13
N ARG A 477 7.17 7.48 3.19
CA ARG A 477 7.51 8.48 2.18
C ARG A 477 7.69 9.87 2.79
N GLU A 478 6.76 10.29 3.65
CA GLU A 478 6.85 11.56 4.36
C GLU A 478 8.13 11.64 5.22
N LEU A 479 8.43 10.57 5.96
CA LEU A 479 9.68 10.43 6.71
C LEU A 479 10.90 10.51 5.80
N GLY A 480 10.84 9.87 4.62
CA GLY A 480 11.92 9.94 3.63
C GLY A 480 12.21 11.36 3.15
N GLU A 481 11.18 12.15 2.85
CA GLU A 481 11.34 13.57 2.49
C GLU A 481 11.96 14.37 3.64
N GLN A 482 11.51 14.15 4.87
CA GLN A 482 12.06 14.80 6.06
C GLN A 482 13.53 14.44 6.32
N LEU A 483 13.94 13.21 6.00
CA LEU A 483 15.32 12.75 6.11
C LEU A 483 16.26 13.28 5.01
N GLY A 484 15.74 14.11 4.10
CA GLY A 484 16.49 14.70 2.99
C GLY A 484 16.67 13.76 1.80
N ILE A 485 15.89 12.67 1.72
CA ILE A 485 15.96 11.75 0.58
C ILE A 485 15.33 12.43 -0.63
N PRO A 486 15.99 12.44 -1.81
CA PRO A 486 15.45 13.06 -3.00
C PRO A 486 14.04 12.56 -3.36
N ARG A 487 13.14 13.48 -3.70
CA ARG A 487 11.73 13.18 -3.99
C ARG A 487 11.55 12.12 -5.07
N ASP A 488 12.39 12.13 -6.10
CA ASP A 488 12.41 11.17 -7.20
C ASP A 488 12.76 9.74 -6.77
N ILE A 489 13.39 9.56 -5.61
CA ILE A 489 13.64 8.26 -4.99
C ILE A 489 12.44 7.85 -4.14
N VAL A 490 11.92 8.77 -3.31
CA VAL A 490 10.78 8.52 -2.40
C VAL A 490 9.49 8.18 -3.16
N TRP A 491 9.23 8.88 -4.27
CA TRP A 491 8.02 8.72 -5.08
C TRP A 491 8.23 7.89 -6.34
N ARG A 492 9.35 7.16 -6.41
CA ARG A 492 9.64 6.30 -7.56
C ARG A 492 8.53 5.26 -7.76
N HIS A 493 8.19 4.98 -9.01
CA HIS A 493 7.29 3.88 -9.35
C HIS A 493 7.81 2.57 -8.77
N PRO A 494 6.93 1.74 -8.18
CA PRO A 494 7.30 0.41 -7.71
C PRO A 494 7.97 -0.40 -8.82
N PHE A 495 8.96 -1.19 -8.44
CA PHE A 495 9.68 -2.10 -9.33
C PHE A 495 9.69 -3.51 -8.72
N PRO A 496 9.29 -4.55 -9.46
CA PRO A 496 9.17 -5.89 -8.91
C PRO A 496 10.55 -6.46 -8.56
N GLY A 497 10.63 -7.33 -7.54
CA GLY A 497 11.88 -8.00 -7.15
C GLY A 497 12.56 -8.74 -8.31
N PRO A 498 11.83 -9.54 -9.12
CA PRO A 498 12.37 -10.14 -10.35
C PRO A 498 12.74 -9.16 -11.48
N GLY A 499 12.55 -7.86 -11.27
CA GLY A 499 12.92 -6.78 -12.17
C GLY A 499 12.39 -6.92 -13.59
N LEU A 500 13.27 -6.67 -14.57
CA LEU A 500 13.00 -6.82 -15.99
C LEU A 500 12.78 -8.29 -16.39
N GLY A 501 13.16 -9.27 -15.56
CA GLY A 501 12.96 -10.69 -15.86
C GLY A 501 11.49 -11.06 -16.11
N VAL A 502 10.56 -10.42 -15.41
CA VAL A 502 9.10 -10.60 -15.62
C VAL A 502 8.49 -9.65 -16.65
N ARG A 503 9.25 -8.66 -17.12
CA ARG A 503 8.85 -7.70 -18.16
C ARG A 503 9.40 -8.06 -19.54
N LEU A 504 10.40 -8.94 -19.60
CA LEU A 504 10.94 -9.54 -20.81
C LEU A 504 10.21 -10.86 -21.04
N LEU A 505 9.26 -10.86 -21.97
CA LEU A 505 8.56 -12.07 -22.35
C LEU A 505 9.51 -12.96 -23.17
N CYS A 506 9.48 -14.24 -22.85
CA CYS A 506 10.25 -15.27 -23.52
C CYS A 506 9.29 -16.16 -24.31
N SER A 507 9.79 -16.79 -25.37
CA SER A 507 9.03 -17.77 -26.15
C SER A 507 9.98 -18.81 -26.74
N LYS A 508 9.48 -20.02 -26.97
CA LYS A 508 10.18 -21.05 -27.75
C LYS A 508 10.07 -20.80 -29.27
N GLY A 509 9.37 -19.75 -29.70
CA GLY A 509 9.07 -19.49 -31.10
C GLY A 509 7.93 -20.35 -31.65
N VAL A 510 7.20 -21.04 -30.78
CA VAL A 510 6.03 -21.84 -31.14
C VAL A 510 4.79 -20.94 -31.07
N GLU A 511 3.99 -20.98 -32.13
CA GLU A 511 2.70 -20.29 -32.19
C GLU A 511 1.69 -20.99 -31.28
N ASP A 512 1.03 -20.21 -30.44
CA ASP A 512 -0.16 -20.64 -29.72
C ASP A 512 -1.38 -19.99 -30.36
N ARG A 513 -2.20 -20.82 -31.02
CA ARG A 513 -3.43 -20.40 -31.70
C ARG A 513 -4.67 -21.11 -31.16
N GLU A 514 -4.56 -21.68 -29.96
CA GLU A 514 -5.69 -22.38 -29.35
C GLU A 514 -6.89 -21.42 -29.21
N GLY A 515 -8.05 -21.84 -29.71
CA GLY A 515 -9.29 -21.05 -29.68
C GLY A 515 -9.38 -19.89 -30.67
N PHE A 516 -8.38 -19.67 -31.55
CA PHE A 516 -8.41 -18.55 -32.51
C PHE A 516 -9.66 -18.57 -33.41
N ALA A 517 -10.03 -19.74 -33.92
CA ALA A 517 -11.17 -19.88 -34.83
C ALA A 517 -12.49 -19.37 -34.20
N ASP A 518 -12.66 -19.53 -32.89
CA ASP A 518 -13.84 -19.09 -32.16
C ASP A 518 -13.74 -17.61 -31.74
N MET A 519 -12.52 -17.12 -31.48
CA MET A 519 -12.26 -15.74 -31.03
C MET A 519 -12.21 -14.71 -32.18
N GLU A 520 -11.69 -15.08 -33.35
CA GLU A 520 -11.46 -14.15 -34.46
C GLU A 520 -12.76 -13.48 -34.95
N PRO A 521 -13.87 -14.20 -35.23
CA PRO A 521 -15.10 -13.58 -35.71
C PRO A 521 -15.68 -12.52 -34.76
N PRO A 522 -15.88 -12.79 -33.45
CA PRO A 522 -16.43 -11.78 -32.55
C PRO A 522 -15.44 -10.62 -32.29
N VAL A 523 -14.12 -10.88 -32.27
CA VAL A 523 -13.12 -9.80 -32.15
C VAL A 523 -13.18 -8.85 -33.34
N ALA A 524 -13.23 -9.40 -34.56
CA ALA A 524 -13.32 -8.60 -35.78
C ALA A 524 -14.63 -7.80 -35.83
N SER A 525 -15.76 -8.42 -35.45
CA SER A 525 -17.06 -7.76 -35.39
C SER A 525 -17.05 -6.58 -34.42
N ILE A 526 -16.58 -6.80 -33.18
CA ILE A 526 -16.53 -5.75 -32.16
C ILE A 526 -15.58 -4.63 -32.61
N ALA A 527 -14.39 -4.95 -33.13
CA ALA A 527 -13.46 -3.93 -33.61
C ALA A 527 -14.06 -3.05 -34.71
N ALA A 528 -14.73 -3.67 -35.70
CA ALA A 528 -15.34 -2.96 -36.82
C ALA A 528 -16.43 -1.97 -36.39
N GLU A 529 -17.22 -2.29 -35.36
CA GLU A 529 -18.23 -1.39 -34.80
C GLU A 529 -17.64 -0.06 -34.27
N TYR A 530 -16.38 -0.07 -33.86
CA TYR A 530 -15.65 1.13 -33.40
C TYR A 530 -14.71 1.72 -34.46
N GLY A 531 -14.78 1.24 -35.72
CA GLY A 531 -13.87 1.67 -36.78
C GLY A 531 -12.43 1.18 -36.61
N LEU A 532 -12.22 0.11 -35.84
CA LEU A 532 -10.92 -0.49 -35.56
C LEU A 532 -10.71 -1.75 -36.39
N ALA A 533 -9.45 -2.03 -36.71
CA ALA A 533 -8.97 -3.33 -37.14
C ALA A 533 -8.34 -4.06 -35.94
N ALA A 534 -8.46 -5.39 -35.92
CA ALA A 534 -7.96 -6.22 -34.83
C ALA A 534 -7.23 -7.47 -35.35
N SER A 535 -6.22 -7.91 -34.61
CA SER A 535 -5.50 -9.17 -34.86
C SER A 535 -5.18 -9.85 -33.53
N LEU A 536 -5.45 -11.15 -33.42
CA LEU A 536 -5.03 -11.93 -32.24
C LEU A 536 -3.51 -12.17 -32.28
N LEU A 537 -2.86 -12.04 -31.13
CA LEU A 537 -1.43 -12.32 -31.01
C LEU A 537 -1.23 -13.78 -30.57
N PRO A 538 -0.42 -14.57 -31.31
CA PRO A 538 -0.23 -16.02 -31.04
C PRO A 538 0.75 -16.30 -29.90
N ILE A 539 0.56 -15.57 -28.80
CA ILE A 539 1.27 -15.69 -27.53
C ILE A 539 0.26 -15.61 -26.39
N ARG A 540 0.66 -16.09 -25.22
CA ARG A 540 -0.11 -15.92 -23.98
C ARG A 540 0.42 -14.74 -23.19
N SER A 541 -0.48 -14.00 -22.55
CA SER A 541 -0.14 -13.04 -21.51
C SER A 541 -0.83 -13.41 -20.21
N VAL A 542 -0.28 -12.98 -19.08
CA VAL A 542 -0.92 -13.19 -17.77
C VAL A 542 -2.09 -12.21 -17.57
N GLY A 543 -3.19 -12.72 -17.04
CA GLY A 543 -4.37 -12.01 -16.58
C GLY A 543 -4.80 -12.52 -15.21
N VAL A 544 -5.81 -11.88 -14.63
CA VAL A 544 -6.46 -12.33 -13.40
C VAL A 544 -7.96 -12.41 -13.70
N LYS A 545 -8.55 -13.59 -13.47
CA LYS A 545 -9.99 -13.81 -13.57
C LYS A 545 -10.48 -14.34 -12.24
N ALA A 546 -11.36 -13.59 -11.59
CA ALA A 546 -11.65 -13.73 -10.16
C ALA A 546 -10.34 -13.67 -9.35
N ASP A 547 -9.96 -14.77 -8.69
CA ASP A 547 -8.78 -14.85 -7.81
C ASP A 547 -7.63 -15.71 -8.39
N LEU A 548 -7.79 -16.21 -9.62
CA LEU A 548 -6.80 -17.09 -10.25
C LEU A 548 -6.08 -16.40 -11.41
N ARG A 549 -4.79 -16.71 -11.56
CA ARG A 549 -4.01 -16.28 -12.73
C ARG A 549 -4.51 -17.03 -13.97
N SER A 550 -4.86 -16.29 -15.02
CA SER A 550 -5.17 -16.84 -16.34
C SER A 550 -4.04 -16.54 -17.31
N TYR A 551 -3.83 -17.43 -18.29
CA TYR A 551 -2.91 -17.21 -19.41
C TYR A 551 -3.73 -17.28 -20.71
N GLU A 552 -3.91 -16.13 -21.34
CA GLU A 552 -4.88 -15.90 -22.42
C GLU A 552 -4.28 -15.01 -23.51
N HIS A 553 -4.93 -14.94 -24.65
CA HIS A 553 -4.42 -14.28 -25.85
C HIS A 553 -4.64 -12.76 -25.81
N PRO A 554 -3.60 -11.97 -26.13
CA PRO A 554 -3.79 -10.54 -26.40
C PRO A 554 -4.38 -10.28 -27.78
N VAL A 555 -5.11 -9.17 -27.92
CA VAL A 555 -5.55 -8.60 -29.20
C VAL A 555 -4.76 -7.35 -29.51
N LEU A 556 -4.22 -7.23 -30.72
CA LEU A 556 -3.66 -6.01 -31.26
C LEU A 556 -4.74 -5.22 -32.01
N LEU A 557 -5.05 -4.03 -31.55
CA LEU A 557 -6.00 -3.10 -32.13
C LEU A 557 -5.26 -2.02 -32.92
N HIS A 558 -5.81 -1.62 -34.07
CA HIS A 558 -5.27 -0.56 -34.90
C HIS A 558 -6.40 0.26 -35.52
N GLY A 559 -6.21 1.57 -35.57
CA GLY A 559 -7.18 2.51 -36.13
C GLY A 559 -7.11 3.85 -35.40
N ASP A 560 -7.76 4.85 -36.00
CA ASP A 560 -7.86 6.19 -35.47
C ASP A 560 -9.20 6.35 -34.73
N VAL A 561 -9.16 6.24 -33.41
CA VAL A 561 -10.33 6.35 -32.54
C VAL A 561 -9.98 7.17 -31.32
N ALA A 562 -10.95 7.92 -30.80
CA ALA A 562 -10.79 8.59 -29.52
C ALA A 562 -10.54 7.57 -28.40
N TRP A 563 -9.76 7.97 -27.39
CA TRP A 563 -9.39 7.10 -26.27
C TRP A 563 -10.58 6.40 -25.59
N GLY A 564 -11.70 7.12 -25.42
CA GLY A 564 -12.93 6.53 -24.86
C GLY A 564 -13.48 5.36 -25.68
N GLY A 565 -13.52 5.51 -27.02
CA GLY A 565 -13.98 4.44 -27.92
C GLY A 565 -13.07 3.22 -27.89
N LEU A 566 -11.75 3.42 -27.77
CA LEU A 566 -10.80 2.31 -27.60
C LEU A 566 -11.04 1.53 -26.30
N LEU A 567 -11.31 2.23 -25.19
CA LEU A 567 -11.62 1.61 -23.90
C LEU A 567 -12.94 0.83 -23.94
N GLU A 568 -13.97 1.38 -24.58
CA GLU A 568 -15.26 0.70 -24.78
C GLU A 568 -15.11 -0.57 -25.62
N ALA A 569 -14.38 -0.49 -26.73
CA ALA A 569 -14.09 -1.65 -27.59
C ALA A 569 -13.37 -2.76 -26.81
N ALA A 570 -12.29 -2.42 -26.09
CA ALA A 570 -11.56 -3.37 -25.26
C ALA A 570 -12.44 -3.97 -24.15
N GLY A 571 -13.24 -3.14 -23.47
CA GLY A 571 -14.16 -3.59 -22.42
C GLY A 571 -15.20 -4.59 -22.93
N ARG A 572 -15.75 -4.37 -24.13
CA ARG A 572 -16.66 -5.32 -24.79
C ARG A 572 -15.96 -6.62 -25.16
N MET A 573 -14.74 -6.56 -25.70
CA MET A 573 -13.96 -7.76 -26.02
C MET A 573 -13.73 -8.62 -24.79
N PHE A 574 -13.29 -8.04 -23.67
CA PHE A 574 -13.09 -8.78 -22.42
C PHE A 574 -14.35 -9.43 -21.86
N LYS A 575 -15.52 -8.81 -22.09
CA LYS A 575 -16.82 -9.32 -21.61
C LYS A 575 -17.39 -10.40 -22.51
N GLN A 576 -17.23 -10.28 -23.83
CA GLN A 576 -17.95 -11.08 -24.81
C GLN A 576 -17.11 -12.19 -25.45
N VAL A 577 -15.78 -12.09 -25.39
CA VAL A 577 -14.87 -13.04 -26.04
C VAL A 577 -14.02 -13.76 -25.00
N PRO A 578 -14.38 -15.00 -24.63
CA PRO A 578 -13.54 -15.85 -23.78
C PRO A 578 -12.16 -16.08 -24.40
N GLY A 579 -11.13 -16.31 -23.58
CA GLY A 579 -9.77 -16.55 -24.06
C GLY A 579 -8.93 -15.29 -24.32
N ILE A 580 -9.50 -14.10 -24.10
CA ILE A 580 -8.80 -12.81 -24.23
C ILE A 580 -8.67 -12.14 -22.85
N ASN A 581 -7.47 -11.61 -22.58
CA ASN A 581 -7.20 -10.88 -21.33
C ASN A 581 -6.52 -9.53 -21.52
N ARG A 582 -6.17 -9.16 -22.75
CA ARG A 582 -5.42 -7.93 -23.03
C ARG A 582 -5.73 -7.40 -24.41
N CYS A 583 -5.93 -6.09 -24.48
CA CYS A 583 -5.98 -5.34 -25.74
C CYS A 583 -4.77 -4.40 -25.78
N VAL A 584 -4.11 -4.36 -26.93
CA VAL A 584 -2.89 -3.59 -27.15
C VAL A 584 -3.14 -2.66 -28.33
N TRP A 585 -2.88 -1.37 -28.16
CA TRP A 585 -3.05 -0.42 -29.25
C TRP A 585 -1.76 -0.29 -30.04
N ASN A 586 -1.85 -0.54 -31.34
CA ASN A 586 -0.77 -0.39 -32.30
C ASN A 586 -0.56 1.08 -32.65
N LEU A 587 0.53 1.66 -32.16
CA LEU A 587 0.95 3.03 -32.50
C LEU A 587 1.74 3.11 -33.82
N GLY A 588 1.93 1.97 -34.50
CA GLY A 588 2.52 1.91 -35.83
C GLY A 588 1.58 2.42 -36.94
N PRO A 589 2.12 2.69 -38.14
CA PRO A 589 1.37 3.30 -39.24
C PRO A 589 0.28 2.39 -39.85
N SER A 590 0.38 1.08 -39.65
CA SER A 590 -0.55 0.10 -40.19
C SER A 590 -0.66 -1.11 -39.26
N LEU A 591 -1.78 -1.81 -39.28
CA LEU A 591 -1.89 -3.13 -38.67
C LEU A 591 -0.88 -4.09 -39.33
N PRO A 592 -0.06 -4.81 -38.56
CA PRO A 592 0.85 -5.80 -39.11
C PRO A 592 0.10 -6.89 -39.88
N ARG A 593 0.65 -7.34 -41.01
CA ARG A 593 0.03 -8.41 -41.81
C ARG A 593 0.07 -9.76 -41.10
N GLU A 594 1.07 -9.96 -40.25
CA GLU A 594 1.28 -11.20 -39.53
C GLU A 594 1.95 -10.92 -38.19
N ALA A 595 1.63 -11.72 -37.17
CA ALA A 595 2.37 -11.73 -35.92
C ALA A 595 2.93 -13.14 -35.71
N ARG A 596 4.25 -13.28 -35.61
CA ARG A 596 4.91 -14.58 -35.35
C ARG A 596 5.74 -14.52 -34.08
N PRO A 597 5.62 -15.48 -33.14
CA PRO A 597 6.49 -15.59 -31.99
C PRO A 597 7.92 -15.87 -32.42
N LEU A 598 8.86 -15.21 -31.77
CA LEU A 598 10.29 -15.42 -31.94
C LEU A 598 10.80 -16.33 -30.83
N ALA A 599 11.66 -17.28 -31.18
CA ALA A 599 12.44 -18.02 -30.18
C ALA A 599 13.37 -17.03 -29.47
N ALA A 600 13.16 -16.90 -28.16
CA ALA A 600 13.65 -15.76 -27.40
C ALA A 600 13.64 -16.07 -25.91
N THR A 601 14.82 -15.96 -25.29
CA THR A 601 15.01 -16.14 -23.84
C THR A 601 15.55 -14.87 -23.20
N VAL A 602 15.93 -14.93 -21.92
CA VAL A 602 16.62 -13.83 -21.25
C VAL A 602 18.07 -13.84 -21.69
N THR A 603 18.52 -12.78 -22.36
CA THR A 603 19.92 -12.57 -22.75
C THR A 603 20.34 -11.14 -22.40
N ALA A 604 21.65 -10.90 -22.30
CA ALA A 604 22.19 -9.56 -22.05
C ALA A 604 21.67 -8.54 -23.08
N ASP A 605 21.82 -8.84 -24.37
CA ASP A 605 21.38 -7.95 -25.47
C ASP A 605 19.89 -7.60 -25.41
N ARG A 606 19.04 -8.59 -25.08
CA ARG A 606 17.58 -8.36 -24.98
C ARG A 606 17.23 -7.55 -23.74
N LEU A 607 17.95 -7.74 -22.63
CA LEU A 607 17.79 -6.92 -21.44
C LEU A 607 18.27 -5.49 -21.68
N ASP A 608 19.36 -5.30 -22.42
CA ASP A 608 19.87 -3.97 -22.77
C ASP A 608 18.89 -3.22 -23.67
N LEU A 609 18.35 -3.88 -24.70
CA LEU A 609 17.26 -3.31 -25.52
C LEU A 609 16.05 -2.92 -24.65
N MET A 610 15.66 -3.80 -23.72
CA MET A 610 14.55 -3.54 -22.81
C MET A 610 14.83 -2.37 -21.86
N ARG A 611 16.05 -2.23 -21.38
CA ARG A 611 16.51 -1.11 -20.53
C ARG A 611 16.44 0.21 -21.27
N GLU A 612 16.86 0.25 -22.53
CA GLU A 612 16.74 1.45 -23.37
C GLU A 612 15.27 1.83 -23.58
N ALA A 613 14.43 0.85 -23.93
CA ALA A 613 13.00 1.09 -24.12
C ALA A 613 12.32 1.60 -22.84
N ASP A 614 12.59 0.99 -21.68
CA ASP A 614 12.06 1.44 -20.39
C ASP A 614 12.57 2.83 -20.03
N ALA A 615 13.85 3.15 -20.29
CA ALA A 615 14.40 4.48 -20.07
C ALA A 615 13.67 5.55 -20.89
N VAL A 616 13.37 5.27 -22.16
CA VAL A 616 12.60 6.18 -23.03
C VAL A 616 11.19 6.41 -22.52
N VAL A 617 10.50 5.36 -22.06
CA VAL A 617 9.15 5.48 -21.45
C VAL A 617 9.21 6.34 -20.20
N MET A 618 10.13 6.02 -19.27
CA MET A 618 10.25 6.72 -17.99
C MET A 618 10.63 8.19 -18.19
N ASP A 619 11.49 8.50 -19.16
CA ASP A 619 11.81 9.88 -19.54
C ASP A 619 10.60 10.60 -20.13
N GLY A 620 9.88 9.97 -21.07
CA GLY A 620 8.64 10.52 -21.64
C GLY A 620 7.61 10.88 -20.56
N LEU A 621 7.37 9.98 -19.61
CA LEU A 621 6.45 10.23 -18.49
C LEU A 621 6.87 11.44 -17.65
N ARG A 622 8.16 11.64 -17.41
CA ARG A 622 8.67 12.79 -16.66
C ARG A 622 8.57 14.08 -17.46
N ARG A 623 9.01 14.08 -18.72
CA ARG A 623 8.96 15.25 -19.60
C ARG A 623 7.55 15.83 -19.77
N HIS A 624 6.53 14.99 -19.64
CA HIS A 624 5.13 15.41 -19.75
C HIS A 624 4.39 15.55 -18.42
N GLY A 625 5.09 15.46 -17.28
CA GLY A 625 4.47 15.59 -15.95
C GLY A 625 3.44 14.51 -15.63
N ILE A 626 3.56 13.32 -16.25
CA ILE A 626 2.65 12.19 -16.07
C ILE A 626 3.18 11.22 -15.01
N TYR A 627 4.49 11.19 -14.76
CA TYR A 627 5.13 10.25 -13.85
C TYR A 627 4.44 10.17 -12.49
N ASP A 628 4.18 11.31 -11.84
CA ASP A 628 3.54 11.35 -10.52
C ASP A 628 2.00 11.21 -10.57
N ARG A 629 1.40 11.21 -11.76
CA ARG A 629 -0.05 11.09 -11.96
C ARG A 629 -0.51 9.64 -12.12
N ILE A 630 0.41 8.72 -12.35
CA ILE A 630 0.12 7.29 -12.47
C ILE A 630 0.93 6.50 -11.46
N TRP A 631 0.38 5.39 -10.99
CA TRP A 631 1.04 4.55 -9.98
C TRP A 631 2.28 3.83 -10.52
N GLN A 632 2.18 3.31 -11.76
CA GLN A 632 3.23 2.56 -12.42
C GLN A 632 2.99 2.53 -13.93
N CYS A 633 4.08 2.48 -14.72
CA CYS A 633 4.01 2.17 -16.15
C CYS A 633 4.99 1.04 -16.50
N PRO A 634 4.53 -0.22 -16.58
CA PRO A 634 5.39 -1.33 -17.00
C PRO A 634 5.68 -1.26 -18.51
N THR A 635 6.95 -1.08 -18.86
CA THR A 635 7.43 -1.37 -20.22
C THR A 635 7.57 -2.89 -20.35
N VAL A 636 7.24 -3.47 -21.50
CA VAL A 636 7.26 -4.92 -21.75
C VAL A 636 7.88 -5.19 -23.10
N LEU A 637 8.89 -6.08 -23.17
CA LEU A 637 9.47 -6.54 -24.43
C LEU A 637 8.82 -7.86 -24.84
N VAL A 638 8.11 -7.84 -25.97
CA VAL A 638 7.33 -8.97 -26.46
C VAL A 638 8.14 -9.71 -27.53
N PRO A 639 8.28 -11.06 -27.48
CA PRO A 639 9.02 -11.85 -28.45
C PRO A 639 8.18 -12.09 -29.71
N LEU A 640 7.76 -11.02 -30.40
CA LEU A 640 7.00 -11.09 -31.62
C LEU A 640 7.75 -10.40 -32.77
N ARG A 641 7.65 -10.99 -33.95
CA ARG A 641 7.86 -10.31 -35.23
C ARG A 641 6.49 -9.89 -35.73
N LEU A 642 6.33 -8.59 -35.97
CA LEU A 642 5.15 -7.95 -36.55
C LEU A 642 5.46 -7.58 -38.01
#